data_AF-A0A3A8K0R6-F1
#
_entry.id   AF-A0A3A8K0R6-F1
#
_cell.length_a   1.000
_cell.length_b   1.000
_cell.length_c   1.000
_cell.angle_alpha   90.00
_cell.angle_beta   90.00
_cell.angle_gamma   90.00
#
_symmetry.space_group_name_H-M   'P 1'
#
loop_
_entity.id
_entity.type
_entity.pdbx_description
1 polymer ?
#
loop_
_entity_poly.entity_id
_entity_poly.type
_entity_poly.pdbx_seq_one_letter_code
_entity_poly.pdbx_strand_id
1 'polypeptide(L)'
;MSISMWWRRLALVLVPGALVACGGPELSDAEAVDAVPEAHAALAADVTVSFQRGVSPSSTYAGVTDTWLQEGLPSTNAGADTVLRMDRDYPAASGQSANALLRFDVGSIPAGATVRSVTLTVNVTNRTSGEGFFLYAAGRDWNEAQATWARATSAVTWSTPGARGTADRGSSVLGTLLPSVTGPYTVTLGAEGIAAVQAWVDTPANNRGFVLDANTNMDGLDLASSEAATLAQRPQLTVTYTPGFVHPGLHVSKAQLDFVKAKIGAGAQPWLGQFNKAVTGSYANTAWTPRPVPTIQCGNSGSTVDIGCYNSRQDALHAYTLALLWYHTREQRYADAAIRILDAYADTLQTILFISGDVSTYNGPLQAAWLAELFPRSAEILRYSGSGWTEEKAVRFGDMLKRAVLPRITNGWAGGGSNWNNSMTNGVMNIAVYTNDKALFDKSLGMWRVHVKETYYLTTDGAAPVAAPDQRNPDGSWKSGVLLSSWRGQTEFGTARVNGISMEACRDFGHATMSIASISQAAETALLQGVDLYSEQETRLIASAEFMARFLVPYAPDNNGQLTIPVDSWLCARRSEYVSKNSQPVPNNTMEVQILPTWEILFNHYVTRKGRSMPSTGALLPRVRAGGSSTDLQMSWETLTHAGVGSVGL
;
A
#
# COMPACT_ATOMS: atom_id res chain seq x y z
N MET A 1 62.67 40.34 31.42
CA MET A 1 63.92 40.78 30.74
C MET A 1 64.08 39.89 29.52
N SER A 2 63.57 40.34 28.36
CA SER A 2 64.30 41.07 27.31
C SER A 2 64.80 40.04 26.27
N ILE A 3 64.34 40.01 25.01
CA ILE A 3 64.54 41.00 23.92
C ILE A 3 63.69 40.49 22.72
N SER A 4 62.74 41.28 22.18
CA SER A 4 62.79 41.96 20.86
C SER A 4 62.59 41.01 19.64
N MET A 5 61.98 41.33 18.49
CA MET A 5 61.32 42.50 17.91
C MET A 5 60.91 42.08 16.45
N TRP A 6 59.73 42.52 15.95
CA TRP A 6 59.43 42.96 14.55
C TRP A 6 59.43 41.93 13.38
N TRP A 7 58.77 42.09 12.22
CA TRP A 7 57.52 42.68 11.68
C TRP A 7 57.39 42.12 10.21
N ARG A 8 56.15 42.06 9.67
CA ARG A 8 55.70 42.24 8.25
C ARG A 8 56.08 41.29 7.08
N ARG A 9 55.02 40.65 6.55
CA ARG A 9 54.41 40.69 5.17
C ARG A 9 55.00 39.93 3.95
N LEU A 10 54.08 39.10 3.39
CA LEU A 10 53.70 38.82 1.99
C LEU A 10 54.71 38.21 0.98
N ALA A 11 54.37 37.02 0.45
CA ALA A 11 54.23 36.77 -0.99
C ALA A 11 53.50 35.42 -1.25
N LEU A 12 52.73 35.38 -2.34
CA LEU A 12 51.78 34.36 -2.78
C LEU A 12 52.45 33.46 -3.84
N VAL A 13 52.36 32.12 -3.74
CA VAL A 13 52.53 31.18 -4.88
C VAL A 13 51.65 29.92 -4.66
N LEU A 14 50.95 29.50 -5.71
CA LEU A 14 49.97 28.39 -5.77
C LEU A 14 50.62 27.02 -6.12
N VAL A 15 50.27 25.98 -5.33
CA VAL A 15 49.75 24.61 -5.70
C VAL A 15 50.72 23.58 -6.33
N PRO A 16 50.54 22.22 -6.22
CA PRO A 16 49.74 21.33 -5.34
C PRO A 16 50.53 20.20 -4.63
N GLY A 17 49.94 19.56 -3.60
CA GLY A 17 50.36 18.20 -3.20
C GLY A 17 49.89 17.68 -1.84
N ALA A 18 48.82 16.87 -1.86
CA ALA A 18 48.52 15.70 -1.02
C ALA A 18 48.45 15.77 0.55
N LEU A 19 47.22 15.51 1.03
CA LEU A 19 46.77 14.64 2.13
C LEU A 19 47.17 14.91 3.62
N VAL A 20 46.08 15.16 4.39
CA VAL A 20 45.74 14.62 5.74
C VAL A 20 46.39 15.27 6.98
N ALA A 21 45.58 16.05 7.73
CA ALA A 21 45.06 15.69 9.06
C ALA A 21 44.54 16.92 9.85
N CYS A 22 43.38 16.71 10.49
CA CYS A 22 42.92 17.26 11.78
C CYS A 22 42.69 18.78 11.98
N GLY A 23 41.48 19.11 12.45
CA GLY A 23 41.18 20.33 13.20
C GLY A 23 39.82 20.92 12.83
N GLY A 24 38.79 20.64 13.64
CA GLY A 24 37.47 21.27 13.51
C GLY A 24 37.48 22.77 13.84
N PRO A 25 36.37 23.47 13.57
CA PRO A 25 35.80 24.28 14.65
C PRO A 25 34.25 24.22 14.72
N GLU A 26 33.79 24.29 15.97
CA GLU A 26 32.70 25.12 16.49
C GLU A 26 31.37 25.18 15.73
N LEU A 27 30.37 24.57 16.36
CA LEU A 27 28.95 24.79 16.10
C LEU A 27 28.52 26.12 16.71
N SER A 28 28.12 27.08 15.88
CA SER A 28 27.29 28.22 16.29
C SER A 28 26.03 28.27 15.44
N ASP A 29 24.93 28.52 16.15
CA ASP A 29 23.65 29.06 15.72
C ASP A 29 22.69 28.12 14.97
N ALA A 30 21.84 27.49 15.78
CA ALA A 30 20.57 26.91 15.37
C ALA A 30 19.59 28.04 15.03
N GLU A 31 19.38 28.30 13.73
CA GLU A 31 18.22 29.07 13.28
C GLU A 31 16.96 28.22 13.36
N ALA A 32 15.92 28.84 13.94
CA ALA A 32 14.58 28.29 14.06
C ALA A 32 13.99 27.98 12.68
N VAL A 33 13.53 26.75 12.50
CA VAL A 33 12.79 26.35 11.30
C VAL A 33 11.31 26.56 11.58
N ASP A 34 10.71 27.48 10.84
CA ASP A 34 9.27 27.74 10.83
C ASP A 34 8.48 26.45 10.55
N ALA A 35 7.40 26.28 11.31
CA ALA A 35 6.47 25.16 11.19
C ALA A 35 5.76 25.20 9.82
N VAL A 36 5.98 24.18 9.00
CA VAL A 36 5.19 23.91 7.79
C VAL A 36 3.92 23.15 8.20
N PRO A 37 2.72 23.49 7.69
CA PRO A 37 1.50 22.76 8.01
C PRO A 37 1.56 21.31 7.51
N GLU A 38 1.14 20.36 8.37
CA GLU A 38 1.00 18.93 8.07
C GLU A 38 -0.02 18.72 6.93
N ALA A 39 0.46 18.60 5.70
CA ALA A 39 -0.31 18.08 4.58
C ALA A 39 -0.28 16.55 4.64
N HIS A 40 -1.36 15.96 5.16
CA HIS A 40 -1.60 14.52 5.14
C HIS A 40 -1.68 14.04 3.69
N ALA A 41 -0.59 13.52 3.14
CA ALA A 41 -0.63 12.85 1.84
C ALA A 41 -1.40 11.53 1.98
N ALA A 42 -2.62 11.53 1.46
CA ALA A 42 -3.37 10.32 1.14
C ALA A 42 -2.65 9.54 0.02
N LEU A 43 -3.09 8.29 -0.21
CA LEU A 43 -2.92 7.59 -1.50
C LEU A 43 -3.00 8.60 -2.65
N ALA A 44 -2.10 8.46 -3.63
CA ALA A 44 -1.87 9.40 -4.74
C ALA A 44 -3.10 10.26 -5.10
N ALA A 45 -2.91 11.59 -5.11
CA ALA A 45 -3.90 12.54 -5.59
C ALA A 45 -4.52 12.07 -6.91
N ASP A 46 -5.78 12.44 -7.15
CA ASP A 46 -6.48 12.10 -8.39
C ASP A 46 -5.59 12.40 -9.61
N VAL A 47 -5.46 11.41 -10.50
CA VAL A 47 -4.67 11.47 -11.72
C VAL A 47 -5.58 11.81 -12.87
N THR A 48 -5.23 12.82 -13.65
CA THR A 48 -5.94 13.16 -14.90
C THR A 48 -5.12 12.72 -16.10
N VAL A 49 -5.73 11.92 -16.98
CA VAL A 49 -5.15 11.48 -18.25
C VAL A 49 -6.10 11.79 -19.39
N SER A 50 -5.56 12.19 -20.54
CA SER A 50 -6.33 12.40 -21.77
C SER A 50 -5.97 11.39 -22.85
N PHE A 51 -6.94 11.03 -23.67
CA PHE A 51 -6.83 10.10 -24.79
C PHE A 51 -7.20 10.81 -26.08
N GLN A 52 -6.21 11.10 -26.93
CA GLN A 52 -6.37 11.81 -28.19
C GLN A 52 -5.33 11.33 -29.19
N ARG A 53 -5.80 10.86 -30.35
CA ARG A 53 -4.96 10.19 -31.35
C ARG A 53 -3.83 11.09 -31.86
N GLY A 54 -2.59 10.67 -31.66
CA GLY A 54 -1.37 11.39 -32.01
C GLY A 54 -0.95 12.48 -31.02
N VAL A 55 -1.60 12.57 -29.84
CA VAL A 55 -1.34 13.63 -28.86
C VAL A 55 -1.11 13.07 -27.45
N SER A 56 -2.07 12.31 -26.90
CA SER A 56 -2.09 11.92 -25.48
C SER A 56 -2.70 10.53 -25.32
N PRO A 57 -2.23 9.67 -24.37
CA PRO A 57 -1.21 9.89 -23.35
C PRO A 57 0.24 9.96 -23.87
N SER A 58 0.46 9.71 -25.16
CA SER A 58 1.74 9.96 -25.84
C SER A 58 1.50 10.46 -27.25
N SER A 59 2.53 11.06 -27.88
CA SER A 59 2.49 11.48 -29.28
C SER A 59 2.29 10.33 -30.28
N THR A 60 2.41 9.08 -29.82
CA THR A 60 2.21 7.85 -30.62
C THR A 60 0.90 7.13 -30.31
N TYR A 61 0.07 7.66 -29.41
CA TYR A 61 -1.20 7.03 -29.07
C TYR A 61 -2.14 6.97 -30.28
N ALA A 62 -2.57 5.77 -30.64
CA ALA A 62 -3.45 5.50 -31.79
C ALA A 62 -4.83 4.96 -31.38
N GLY A 63 -5.15 4.94 -30.08
CA GLY A 63 -6.32 4.25 -29.53
C GLY A 63 -7.67 4.95 -29.72
N VAL A 64 -7.81 5.82 -30.72
CA VAL A 64 -9.12 6.42 -31.05
C VAL A 64 -9.60 5.85 -32.37
N THR A 65 -10.79 5.27 -32.35
CA THR A 65 -11.50 4.80 -33.54
C THR A 65 -12.86 5.47 -33.63
N ASP A 66 -13.26 5.95 -34.80
CA ASP A 66 -14.55 6.57 -35.06
C ASP A 66 -15.06 6.38 -36.49
N THR A 67 -16.36 6.51 -36.68
CA THR A 67 -16.99 6.44 -38.01
C THR A 67 -18.40 7.01 -37.95
N TRP A 68 -18.94 7.44 -39.09
CA TRP A 68 -20.37 7.76 -39.21
C TRP A 68 -21.11 6.64 -39.96
N LEU A 69 -22.40 6.51 -39.66
CA LEU A 69 -23.32 5.54 -40.22
C LEU A 69 -24.47 6.31 -40.87
N GLN A 70 -24.80 6.06 -42.14
CA GLN A 70 -25.86 6.81 -42.83
C GLN A 70 -26.86 5.90 -43.55
N GLU A 71 -28.15 6.16 -43.34
CA GLU A 71 -29.26 5.41 -43.93
C GLU A 71 -29.31 5.50 -45.46
N GLY A 72 -29.03 6.69 -46.01
CA GLY A 72 -28.95 6.91 -47.46
C GLY A 72 -27.80 6.17 -48.15
N LEU A 73 -26.79 5.74 -47.40
CA LEU A 73 -25.61 5.03 -47.89
C LEU A 73 -25.36 3.75 -47.07
N PRO A 74 -26.27 2.77 -47.12
CA PRO A 74 -26.37 1.75 -46.08
C PRO A 74 -25.18 0.77 -46.01
N SER A 75 -24.44 0.65 -47.11
CA SER A 75 -23.25 -0.18 -47.27
C SER A 75 -21.93 0.60 -47.28
N THR A 76 -21.96 1.92 -47.11
CA THR A 76 -20.75 2.74 -47.11
C THR A 76 -20.08 2.68 -45.74
N ASN A 77 -18.77 2.45 -45.75
CA ASN A 77 -17.90 2.62 -44.60
C ASN A 77 -17.25 4.00 -44.66
N ALA A 78 -17.16 4.67 -43.51
CA ALA A 78 -16.63 6.02 -43.40
C ALA A 78 -15.54 6.17 -42.32
N GLY A 79 -14.88 5.08 -41.93
CA GLY A 79 -13.87 5.11 -40.87
C GLY A 79 -12.59 5.90 -41.22
N ALA A 80 -12.41 6.26 -42.49
CA ALA A 80 -11.27 7.08 -42.95
C ALA A 80 -11.64 8.55 -43.21
N ASP A 81 -12.90 8.93 -42.99
CA ASP A 81 -13.36 10.29 -43.22
C ASP A 81 -12.85 11.24 -42.13
N THR A 82 -12.68 12.51 -42.49
CA THR A 82 -12.14 13.55 -41.58
C THR A 82 -13.21 14.23 -40.71
N VAL A 83 -14.48 13.88 -40.93
CA VAL A 83 -15.66 14.47 -40.27
C VAL A 83 -16.62 13.36 -39.85
N LEU A 84 -17.09 13.43 -38.61
CA LEU A 84 -18.21 12.62 -38.10
C LEU A 84 -19.50 13.42 -38.26
N ARG A 85 -20.49 12.82 -38.91
CA ARG A 85 -21.79 13.44 -39.17
C ARG A 85 -22.89 12.76 -38.38
N MET A 86 -23.72 13.57 -37.72
CA MET A 86 -24.97 13.12 -37.12
C MET A 86 -26.11 14.03 -37.57
N ASP A 87 -27.21 13.44 -38.03
CA ASP A 87 -28.35 14.18 -38.59
C ASP A 87 -29.59 13.26 -38.68
N ARG A 88 -30.81 13.79 -38.57
CA ARG A 88 -32.05 13.04 -38.82
C ARG A 88 -32.69 13.33 -40.18
N ASP A 89 -32.05 14.17 -40.98
CA ASP A 89 -32.48 14.50 -42.33
C ASP A 89 -31.27 14.68 -43.28
N TYR A 90 -30.48 13.62 -43.46
CA TYR A 90 -29.28 13.65 -44.30
C TYR A 90 -29.26 12.59 -45.43
N PRO A 91 -29.19 13.01 -46.71
CA PRO A 91 -29.07 14.39 -47.19
C PRO A 91 -30.32 15.24 -46.91
N ALA A 92 -30.17 16.57 -46.84
CA ALA A 92 -31.27 17.48 -46.49
C ALA A 92 -32.56 17.20 -47.28
N ALA A 93 -33.70 17.23 -46.59
CA ALA A 93 -35.05 16.91 -47.07
C ALA A 93 -35.28 15.47 -47.56
N SER A 94 -34.48 14.51 -47.13
CA SER A 94 -34.64 13.07 -47.45
C SER A 94 -35.42 12.28 -46.40
N GLY A 95 -35.48 12.77 -45.16
CA GLY A 95 -35.97 12.04 -43.99
C GLY A 95 -35.05 10.91 -43.52
N GLN A 96 -33.85 10.78 -44.09
CA GLN A 96 -32.88 9.73 -43.77
C GLN A 96 -31.98 10.14 -42.61
N SER A 97 -31.53 9.16 -41.81
CA SER A 97 -30.72 9.42 -40.62
C SER A 97 -29.22 9.15 -40.81
N ALA A 98 -28.41 9.84 -40.01
CA ALA A 98 -26.98 9.63 -39.82
C ALA A 98 -26.60 9.68 -38.33
N ASN A 99 -25.77 8.73 -37.89
CA ASN A 99 -25.28 8.59 -36.51
C ASN A 99 -23.76 8.43 -36.51
N ALA A 100 -23.10 8.62 -35.37
CA ALA A 100 -21.66 8.39 -35.25
C ALA A 100 -21.30 7.39 -34.15
N LEU A 101 -20.17 6.71 -34.34
CA LEU A 101 -19.52 5.84 -33.38
C LEU A 101 -18.17 6.44 -33.01
N LEU A 102 -17.79 6.35 -31.74
CA LEU A 102 -16.52 6.88 -31.23
C LEU A 102 -16.03 6.02 -30.07
N ARG A 103 -14.79 5.56 -30.10
CA ARG A 103 -14.20 4.74 -29.03
C ARG A 103 -12.78 5.20 -28.71
N PHE A 104 -12.45 5.20 -27.43
CA PHE A 104 -11.12 5.49 -26.89
C PHE A 104 -10.60 4.26 -26.17
N ASP A 105 -9.37 3.82 -26.45
CA ASP A 105 -8.66 2.83 -25.67
C ASP A 105 -8.13 3.48 -24.38
N VAL A 106 -8.78 3.16 -23.26
CA VAL A 106 -8.44 3.67 -21.93
C VAL A 106 -7.49 2.73 -21.17
N GLY A 107 -6.90 1.73 -21.83
CA GLY A 107 -6.11 0.66 -21.21
C GLY A 107 -4.84 1.12 -20.47
N SER A 108 -4.45 2.39 -20.57
CA SER A 108 -3.36 2.95 -19.75
C SER A 108 -3.79 3.32 -18.32
N ILE A 109 -5.09 3.33 -18.01
CA ILE A 109 -5.57 3.51 -16.63
C ILE A 109 -5.38 2.16 -15.90
N PRO A 110 -4.67 2.13 -14.76
CA PRO A 110 -4.47 0.89 -14.01
C PRO A 110 -5.79 0.26 -13.54
N ALA A 111 -5.86 -1.08 -13.58
CA ALA A 111 -6.97 -1.81 -12.99
C ALA A 111 -7.11 -1.49 -11.50
N GLY A 112 -8.35 -1.46 -10.98
CA GLY A 112 -8.65 -1.09 -9.60
C GLY A 112 -8.67 0.43 -9.34
N ALA A 113 -8.39 1.25 -10.34
CA ALA A 113 -8.61 2.70 -10.27
C ALA A 113 -10.12 3.02 -10.16
N THR A 114 -10.45 4.06 -9.41
CA THR A 114 -11.82 4.61 -9.33
C THR A 114 -11.93 5.87 -10.17
N VAL A 115 -12.73 5.82 -11.23
CA VAL A 115 -13.03 6.97 -12.09
C VAL A 115 -13.83 8.01 -11.30
N ARG A 116 -13.37 9.26 -11.32
CA ARG A 116 -13.96 10.40 -10.60
C ARG A 116 -14.72 11.34 -11.51
N SER A 117 -14.16 11.64 -12.68
CA SER A 117 -14.81 12.48 -13.68
C SER A 117 -14.35 12.11 -15.07
N VAL A 118 -15.24 12.31 -16.04
CA VAL A 118 -14.95 12.10 -17.45
C VAL A 118 -15.45 13.29 -18.25
N THR A 119 -14.61 13.82 -19.13
CA THR A 119 -15.03 14.82 -20.13
C THR A 119 -14.69 14.34 -21.54
N LEU A 120 -15.56 14.65 -22.49
CA LEU A 120 -15.32 14.47 -23.92
C LEU A 120 -15.20 15.85 -24.56
N THR A 121 -14.06 16.12 -25.18
CA THR A 121 -13.81 17.30 -26.00
C THR A 121 -13.82 16.90 -27.46
N VAL A 122 -14.60 17.60 -28.27
CA VAL A 122 -14.69 17.44 -29.73
C VAL A 122 -14.53 18.79 -30.40
N ASN A 123 -14.12 18.82 -31.67
CA ASN A 123 -14.07 20.06 -32.45
C ASN A 123 -15.25 20.11 -33.43
N VAL A 124 -16.18 21.05 -33.22
CA VAL A 124 -17.39 21.24 -34.01
C VAL A 124 -17.06 21.94 -35.32
N THR A 125 -17.38 21.30 -36.44
CA THR A 125 -17.18 21.84 -37.81
C THR A 125 -18.48 22.35 -38.43
N ASN A 126 -19.63 21.77 -38.05
CA ASN A 126 -20.96 22.32 -38.30
C ASN A 126 -21.79 22.26 -37.01
N ARG A 127 -22.22 23.40 -36.48
CA ARG A 127 -23.03 23.44 -35.27
C ARG A 127 -24.51 23.19 -35.60
N THR A 128 -25.23 22.61 -34.65
CA THR A 128 -26.69 22.56 -34.72
C THR A 128 -27.32 23.84 -34.14
N SER A 129 -28.55 24.14 -34.53
CA SER A 129 -29.47 25.10 -33.91
C SER A 129 -30.72 24.43 -33.31
N GLY A 130 -30.82 23.10 -33.45
CA GLY A 130 -31.91 22.29 -32.92
C GLY A 130 -31.64 21.73 -31.52
N GLU A 131 -32.15 20.53 -31.25
CA GLU A 131 -32.02 19.83 -29.97
C GLU A 131 -30.62 19.19 -29.77
N GLY A 132 -30.34 18.76 -28.54
CA GLY A 132 -29.05 18.13 -28.22
C GLY A 132 -28.84 16.77 -28.89
N PHE A 133 -27.57 16.45 -29.15
CA PHE A 133 -27.11 15.12 -29.57
C PHE A 133 -26.67 14.34 -28.33
N PHE A 134 -27.09 13.08 -28.23
CA PHE A 134 -26.94 12.29 -27.01
C PHE A 134 -25.85 11.23 -27.16
N LEU A 135 -25.01 11.10 -26.13
CA LEU A 135 -24.07 9.99 -26.02
C LEU A 135 -24.73 8.81 -25.32
N TYR A 136 -24.59 7.63 -25.90
CA TYR A 136 -24.96 6.35 -25.33
C TYR A 136 -23.74 5.42 -25.29
N ALA A 137 -23.67 4.51 -24.32
CA ALA A 137 -22.69 3.42 -24.37
C ALA A 137 -23.03 2.48 -25.53
N ALA A 138 -22.05 2.14 -26.36
CA ALA A 138 -22.22 1.13 -27.39
C ALA A 138 -22.40 -0.26 -26.75
N GLY A 139 -23.43 -0.97 -27.18
CA GLY A 139 -23.79 -2.30 -26.70
C GLY A 139 -23.21 -3.44 -27.54
N ARG A 140 -22.80 -3.17 -28.78
CA ARG A 140 -22.27 -4.18 -29.72
C ARG A 140 -20.86 -3.83 -30.18
N ASP A 141 -20.01 -4.84 -30.31
CA ASP A 141 -18.68 -4.69 -30.89
C ASP A 141 -18.77 -4.24 -32.36
N TRP A 142 -17.90 -3.33 -32.75
CA TRP A 142 -17.82 -2.81 -34.11
C TRP A 142 -16.36 -2.62 -34.54
N ASN A 143 -16.16 -2.56 -35.85
CA ASN A 143 -14.85 -2.34 -36.45
C ASN A 143 -14.90 -1.10 -37.35
N GLU A 144 -14.03 -0.13 -37.12
CA GLU A 144 -13.97 1.15 -37.83
C GLU A 144 -13.87 1.00 -39.35
N ALA A 145 -13.07 0.07 -39.84
CA ALA A 145 -12.87 -0.18 -41.26
C ALA A 145 -13.98 -1.02 -41.92
N GLN A 146 -15.00 -1.45 -41.16
CA GLN A 146 -16.06 -2.34 -41.65
C GLN A 146 -17.47 -1.86 -41.31
N ALA A 147 -17.63 -1.02 -40.29
CA ALA A 147 -18.94 -0.59 -39.83
C ALA A 147 -19.62 0.28 -40.90
N THR A 148 -20.90 0.00 -41.13
CA THR A 148 -21.80 0.73 -42.02
C THR A 148 -23.16 0.88 -41.32
N TRP A 149 -24.08 1.62 -41.91
CA TRP A 149 -25.45 1.71 -41.37
C TRP A 149 -26.12 0.35 -41.16
N ALA A 150 -25.91 -0.62 -42.07
CA ALA A 150 -26.50 -1.95 -41.97
C ALA A 150 -25.71 -2.91 -41.05
N ARG A 151 -24.40 -2.68 -40.85
CA ARG A 151 -23.49 -3.67 -40.27
C ARG A 151 -22.51 -3.10 -39.25
N ALA A 152 -22.32 -3.80 -38.14
CA ALA A 152 -21.30 -3.47 -37.14
C ALA A 152 -19.92 -4.00 -37.55
N THR A 153 -19.90 -5.16 -38.22
CA THR A 153 -18.70 -5.79 -38.81
C THR A 153 -19.08 -6.50 -40.11
N SER A 154 -18.10 -7.02 -40.84
CA SER A 154 -18.34 -7.86 -42.03
C SER A 154 -19.14 -9.13 -41.73
N ALA A 155 -19.18 -9.59 -40.47
CA ALA A 155 -19.93 -10.78 -40.04
C ALA A 155 -21.24 -10.45 -39.32
N VAL A 156 -21.38 -9.26 -38.75
CA VAL A 156 -22.47 -8.93 -37.80
C VAL A 156 -23.27 -7.71 -38.27
N THR A 157 -24.60 -7.87 -38.39
CA THR A 157 -25.54 -6.76 -38.60
C THR A 157 -25.89 -6.08 -37.28
N TRP A 158 -26.31 -4.82 -37.33
CA TRP A 158 -26.94 -4.18 -36.16
C TRP A 158 -28.31 -4.83 -35.87
N SER A 159 -28.76 -4.81 -34.62
CA SER A 159 -30.14 -5.23 -34.29
C SER A 159 -31.18 -4.23 -34.79
N THR A 160 -30.82 -2.95 -34.83
CA THR A 160 -31.52 -1.92 -35.60
C THR A 160 -30.47 -1.11 -36.36
N PRO A 161 -30.61 -0.94 -37.69
CA PRO A 161 -29.67 -0.17 -38.50
C PRO A 161 -29.31 1.19 -37.87
N GLY A 162 -28.05 1.59 -38.02
CA GLY A 162 -27.51 2.80 -37.40
C GLY A 162 -27.15 2.65 -35.92
N ALA A 163 -26.95 1.42 -35.43
CA ALA A 163 -26.60 1.11 -34.03
C ALA A 163 -27.63 1.60 -32.99
N ARG A 164 -28.93 1.50 -33.30
CA ARG A 164 -30.01 2.05 -32.46
C ARG A 164 -30.78 1.01 -31.65
N GLY A 165 -30.54 -0.27 -31.90
CA GLY A 165 -31.29 -1.33 -31.22
C GLY A 165 -30.82 -1.49 -29.78
N THR A 166 -31.63 -2.16 -28.96
CA THR A 166 -31.34 -2.37 -27.53
C THR A 166 -30.09 -3.23 -27.28
N ALA A 167 -29.67 -4.03 -28.27
CA ALA A 167 -28.41 -4.76 -28.24
C ALA A 167 -27.22 -3.94 -28.79
N ASP A 168 -27.49 -2.81 -29.47
CA ASP A 168 -26.48 -2.01 -30.16
C ASP A 168 -26.02 -0.81 -29.33
N ARG A 169 -26.89 -0.26 -28.48
CA ARG A 169 -26.56 0.81 -27.53
C ARG A 169 -27.44 0.77 -26.28
N GLY A 170 -26.94 1.35 -25.20
CA GLY A 170 -27.71 1.59 -23.97
C GLY A 170 -28.80 2.65 -24.15
N SER A 171 -29.69 2.74 -23.16
CA SER A 171 -30.78 3.73 -23.09
C SER A 171 -30.43 4.97 -22.25
N SER A 172 -29.48 4.86 -21.32
CA SER A 172 -29.00 5.99 -20.50
C SER A 172 -28.21 7.00 -21.34
N VAL A 173 -28.55 8.28 -21.23
CA VAL A 173 -27.76 9.37 -21.81
C VAL A 173 -26.55 9.62 -20.91
N LEU A 174 -25.35 9.43 -21.47
CA LEU A 174 -24.08 9.64 -20.77
C LEU A 174 -23.66 11.11 -20.75
N GLY A 175 -24.02 11.84 -21.80
CA GLY A 175 -23.73 13.26 -22.01
C GLY A 175 -24.53 13.82 -23.18
N THR A 176 -24.67 15.15 -23.24
CA THR A 176 -25.41 15.86 -24.30
C THR A 176 -24.55 16.92 -24.95
N LEU A 177 -24.44 16.89 -26.29
CA LEU A 177 -23.77 17.91 -27.10
C LEU A 177 -24.81 18.88 -27.63
N LEU A 178 -24.65 20.17 -27.32
CA LEU A 178 -25.46 21.25 -27.87
C LEU A 178 -24.59 22.48 -28.12
N PRO A 179 -23.65 22.41 -29.08
CA PRO A 179 -22.74 23.50 -29.35
C PRO A 179 -23.45 24.67 -30.05
N SER A 180 -23.29 25.89 -29.51
CA SER A 180 -23.84 27.12 -30.10
C SER A 180 -22.88 27.82 -31.08
N VAL A 181 -21.63 27.37 -31.16
CA VAL A 181 -20.57 27.89 -32.05
C VAL A 181 -19.73 26.72 -32.60
N THR A 182 -19.01 26.95 -33.70
CA THR A 182 -17.99 26.02 -34.20
C THR A 182 -16.70 26.14 -33.37
N GLY A 183 -15.85 25.12 -33.41
CA GLY A 183 -14.62 25.03 -32.62
C GLY A 183 -14.69 24.01 -31.47
N PRO A 184 -13.75 24.04 -30.51
CA PRO A 184 -13.70 23.06 -29.43
C PRO A 184 -14.93 23.18 -28.52
N TYR A 185 -15.54 22.03 -28.22
CA TYR A 185 -16.67 21.89 -27.33
C TYR A 185 -16.44 20.72 -26.38
N THR A 186 -16.59 20.97 -25.08
CA THR A 186 -16.38 19.96 -24.04
C THR A 186 -17.69 19.67 -23.33
N VAL A 187 -18.03 18.38 -23.23
CA VAL A 187 -19.13 17.88 -22.41
C VAL A 187 -18.57 17.10 -21.23
N THR A 188 -19.11 17.33 -20.03
CA THR A 188 -18.85 16.48 -18.86
C THR A 188 -19.86 15.34 -18.86
N LEU A 189 -19.40 14.11 -18.73
CA LEU A 189 -20.30 12.96 -18.64
C LEU A 189 -20.92 12.87 -17.24
N GLY A 190 -22.19 12.48 -17.17
CA GLY A 190 -22.90 12.26 -15.90
C GLY A 190 -22.49 10.95 -15.21
N ALA A 191 -23.20 10.62 -14.12
CA ALA A 191 -22.93 9.41 -13.34
C ALA A 191 -22.94 8.12 -14.18
N GLU A 192 -23.87 8.02 -15.14
CA GLU A 192 -23.95 6.90 -16.08
C GLU A 192 -22.72 6.80 -16.99
N GLY A 193 -22.17 7.94 -17.43
CA GLY A 193 -20.96 7.96 -18.24
C GLY A 193 -19.69 7.65 -17.45
N ILE A 194 -19.62 8.11 -16.19
CA ILE A 194 -18.57 7.69 -15.25
C ILE A 194 -18.63 6.17 -15.04
N ALA A 195 -19.83 5.61 -14.81
CA ALA A 195 -20.01 4.17 -14.63
C ALA A 195 -19.63 3.37 -15.90
N ALA A 196 -19.95 3.87 -17.09
CA ALA A 196 -19.54 3.24 -18.35
C ALA A 196 -18.01 3.19 -18.49
N VAL A 197 -17.31 4.31 -18.24
CA VAL A 197 -15.83 4.34 -18.30
C VAL A 197 -15.20 3.50 -17.19
N GLN A 198 -15.77 3.49 -15.98
CA GLN A 198 -15.33 2.60 -14.90
C GLN A 198 -15.39 1.13 -15.34
N ALA A 199 -16.48 0.70 -15.97
CA ALA A 199 -16.61 -0.68 -16.47
C ALA A 199 -15.57 -1.01 -17.55
N TRP A 200 -15.12 -0.02 -18.33
CA TRP A 200 -14.04 -0.18 -19.30
C TRP A 200 -12.66 -0.30 -18.63
N VAL A 201 -12.43 0.43 -17.55
CA VAL A 201 -11.21 0.32 -16.73
C VAL A 201 -11.15 -1.05 -16.04
N ASP A 202 -12.26 -1.49 -15.45
CA ASP A 202 -12.34 -2.77 -14.73
C ASP A 202 -12.26 -3.98 -15.67
N THR A 203 -12.82 -3.86 -16.88
CA THR A 203 -12.82 -4.92 -17.89
C THR A 203 -12.68 -4.30 -19.28
N PRO A 204 -11.44 -4.13 -19.78
CA PRO A 204 -11.18 -3.51 -21.09
C PRO A 204 -11.93 -4.15 -22.26
N ALA A 205 -12.23 -5.45 -22.18
CA ALA A 205 -13.01 -6.16 -23.18
C ALA A 205 -14.47 -5.67 -23.33
N ASN A 206 -15.01 -4.95 -22.33
CA ASN A 206 -16.34 -4.34 -22.39
C ASN A 206 -16.33 -2.96 -23.08
N ASN A 207 -15.16 -2.43 -23.43
CA ASN A 207 -15.05 -1.13 -24.06
C ASN A 207 -15.44 -1.16 -25.55
N ARG A 208 -16.71 -0.84 -25.79
CA ARG A 208 -17.30 -0.71 -27.13
C ARG A 208 -17.41 0.75 -27.59
N GLY A 209 -17.03 1.70 -26.74
CA GLY A 209 -17.12 3.13 -27.00
C GLY A 209 -18.54 3.68 -26.89
N PHE A 210 -18.81 4.72 -27.68
CA PHE A 210 -19.99 5.55 -27.67
C PHE A 210 -20.76 5.45 -28.99
N VAL A 211 -22.08 5.59 -28.90
CA VAL A 211 -22.95 5.95 -30.02
C VAL A 211 -23.43 7.38 -29.81
N LEU A 212 -23.23 8.23 -30.82
CA LEU A 212 -23.74 9.59 -30.87
C LEU A 212 -24.93 9.61 -31.84
N ASP A 213 -26.10 9.96 -31.32
CA ASP A 213 -27.37 9.92 -32.04
C ASP A 213 -28.18 11.18 -31.71
N ALA A 214 -29.03 11.60 -32.64
CA ALA A 214 -30.10 12.56 -32.41
C ALA A 214 -31.43 11.81 -32.40
N ASN A 215 -32.33 12.10 -31.46
CA ASN A 215 -33.63 11.43 -31.46
C ASN A 215 -34.56 12.00 -32.54
N THR A 216 -34.54 13.32 -32.70
CA THR A 216 -35.52 14.10 -33.48
C THR A 216 -34.91 15.27 -34.27
N ASN A 217 -33.65 15.61 -34.00
CA ASN A 217 -33.03 16.81 -34.58
C ASN A 217 -32.67 16.65 -36.07
N MET A 218 -33.31 17.45 -36.93
CA MET A 218 -33.06 17.51 -38.38
C MET A 218 -32.01 18.54 -38.79
N ASP A 219 -31.47 19.31 -37.84
CA ASP A 219 -30.35 20.21 -38.07
C ASP A 219 -29.07 19.55 -37.57
N GLY A 220 -28.32 18.96 -38.51
CA GLY A 220 -27.16 18.12 -38.24
C GLY A 220 -26.05 18.77 -37.41
N LEU A 221 -25.22 17.91 -36.82
CA LEU A 221 -23.99 18.26 -36.13
C LEU A 221 -22.83 17.52 -36.80
N ASP A 222 -21.85 18.28 -37.28
CA ASP A 222 -20.60 17.73 -37.80
C ASP A 222 -19.44 18.02 -36.83
N LEU A 223 -18.64 16.99 -36.56
CA LEU A 223 -17.47 17.04 -35.69
C LEU A 223 -16.23 16.61 -36.48
N ALA A 224 -15.06 17.14 -36.14
CA ALA A 224 -13.80 16.59 -36.62
C ALA A 224 -13.61 15.16 -36.11
N SER A 225 -13.22 14.23 -36.99
CA SER A 225 -12.94 12.84 -36.64
C SER A 225 -11.50 12.66 -36.13
N SER A 226 -11.17 11.43 -35.75
CA SER A 226 -9.81 11.00 -35.41
C SER A 226 -8.82 11.17 -36.58
N GLU A 227 -9.31 11.34 -37.81
CA GLU A 227 -8.52 11.53 -39.03
C GLU A 227 -8.37 12.98 -39.46
N ALA A 228 -8.90 13.93 -38.69
CA ALA A 228 -8.67 15.35 -38.92
C ALA A 228 -7.16 15.67 -39.03
N ALA A 229 -6.81 16.53 -40.00
CA ALA A 229 -5.42 16.88 -40.29
C ALA A 229 -4.75 17.62 -39.12
N THR A 230 -5.49 18.48 -38.43
CA THR A 230 -5.01 19.17 -37.23
C THR A 230 -5.19 18.26 -36.01
N LEU A 231 -4.08 17.78 -35.44
CA LEU A 231 -4.11 16.85 -34.30
C LEU A 231 -4.93 17.38 -33.11
N ALA A 232 -4.81 18.67 -32.81
CA ALA A 232 -5.54 19.32 -31.71
C ALA A 232 -7.06 19.37 -31.90
N GLN A 233 -7.57 19.15 -33.12
CA GLN A 233 -9.01 19.14 -33.41
C GLN A 233 -9.63 17.74 -33.27
N ARG A 234 -8.82 16.69 -33.12
CA ARG A 234 -9.31 15.31 -33.00
C ARG A 234 -10.04 15.10 -31.67
N PRO A 235 -11.03 14.19 -31.59
CA PRO A 235 -11.72 13.88 -30.35
C PRO A 235 -10.76 13.52 -29.21
N GLN A 236 -11.06 14.01 -28.00
CA GLN A 236 -10.28 13.77 -26.79
C GLN A 236 -11.20 13.35 -25.63
N LEU A 237 -10.93 12.20 -25.02
CA LEU A 237 -11.53 11.80 -23.75
C LEU A 237 -10.56 12.12 -22.63
N THR A 238 -10.98 12.87 -21.61
CA THR A 238 -10.19 13.12 -20.41
C THR A 238 -10.83 12.43 -19.21
N VAL A 239 -10.04 11.66 -18.50
CA VAL A 239 -10.48 10.86 -17.34
C VAL A 239 -9.64 11.25 -16.14
N THR A 240 -10.32 11.64 -15.06
CA THR A 240 -9.71 11.80 -13.74
C THR A 240 -10.07 10.59 -12.90
N TYR A 241 -9.08 9.94 -12.28
CA TYR A 241 -9.28 8.75 -11.46
C TYR A 241 -8.41 8.77 -10.20
N THR A 242 -8.89 8.13 -9.15
CA THR A 242 -8.05 7.78 -7.99
C THR A 242 -7.39 6.42 -8.27
N PRO A 243 -6.05 6.29 -8.22
CA PRO A 243 -5.38 5.00 -8.38
C PRO A 243 -5.84 3.96 -7.34
N GLY A 244 -5.86 2.69 -7.73
CA GLY A 244 -6.07 1.57 -6.81
C GLY A 244 -4.83 1.26 -5.98
N PHE A 245 -4.92 0.25 -5.10
CA PHE A 245 -3.76 -0.26 -4.37
C PHE A 245 -2.76 -0.93 -5.31
N VAL A 246 -1.48 -0.78 -4.99
CA VAL A 246 -0.39 -1.52 -5.65
C VAL A 246 -0.33 -2.93 -5.11
N HIS A 247 -0.29 -3.91 -6.00
CA HIS A 247 -0.26 -5.34 -5.68
C HIS A 247 0.75 -6.14 -6.52
N PRO A 248 1.56 -7.03 -5.89
CA PRO A 248 1.88 -7.05 -4.48
C PRO A 248 2.46 -5.70 -4.02
N GLY A 249 1.95 -5.20 -2.89
CA GLY A 249 2.36 -3.95 -2.25
C GLY A 249 2.00 -3.90 -0.76
N LEU A 250 1.52 -5.01 -0.19
CA LEU A 250 1.44 -5.26 1.24
C LEU A 250 2.73 -5.90 1.72
N HIS A 251 3.43 -5.22 2.63
CA HIS A 251 4.70 -5.59 3.24
C HIS A 251 5.88 -5.75 2.28
N VAL A 252 5.69 -6.29 1.08
CA VAL A 252 6.72 -6.48 0.05
C VAL A 252 6.12 -6.31 -1.34
N SER A 253 6.85 -5.64 -2.23
CA SER A 253 6.45 -5.48 -3.64
C SER A 253 6.94 -6.62 -4.52
N LYS A 254 6.34 -6.75 -5.71
CA LYS A 254 6.83 -7.67 -6.74
C LYS A 254 8.31 -7.47 -7.06
N ALA A 255 8.72 -6.20 -7.21
CA ALA A 255 10.09 -5.86 -7.58
C ALA A 255 11.09 -6.23 -6.48
N GLN A 256 10.73 -6.06 -5.21
CA GLN A 256 11.54 -6.51 -4.07
C GLN A 256 11.70 -8.04 -4.06
N LEU A 257 10.60 -8.77 -4.30
CA LEU A 257 10.65 -10.24 -4.39
C LEU A 257 11.51 -10.70 -5.57
N ASP A 258 11.40 -10.06 -6.74
CA ASP A 258 12.22 -10.36 -7.92
C ASP A 258 13.70 -10.08 -7.66
N PHE A 259 14.03 -9.01 -6.95
CA PHE A 259 15.39 -8.70 -6.54
C PHE A 259 15.97 -9.81 -5.67
N VAL A 260 15.24 -10.24 -4.62
CA VAL A 260 15.71 -11.32 -3.73
C VAL A 260 15.87 -12.62 -4.50
N LYS A 261 14.92 -12.96 -5.36
CA LYS A 261 15.00 -14.15 -6.23
C LYS A 261 16.26 -14.12 -7.10
N ALA A 262 16.57 -12.98 -7.71
CA ALA A 262 17.79 -12.82 -8.51
C ALA A 262 19.06 -12.99 -7.67
N LYS A 263 19.08 -12.47 -6.43
CA LYS A 263 20.19 -12.67 -5.49
C LYS A 263 20.39 -14.13 -5.11
N ILE A 264 19.30 -14.86 -4.85
CA ILE A 264 19.34 -16.30 -4.56
C ILE A 264 19.89 -17.07 -5.77
N GLY A 265 19.37 -16.80 -6.98
CA GLY A 265 19.82 -17.45 -8.22
C GLY A 265 21.29 -17.18 -8.55
N ALA A 266 21.81 -16.02 -8.16
CA ALA A 266 23.23 -15.67 -8.29
C ALA A 266 24.12 -16.23 -7.15
N GLY A 267 23.55 -16.96 -6.18
CA GLY A 267 24.27 -17.50 -5.03
C GLY A 267 24.77 -16.45 -4.03
N ALA A 268 24.20 -15.25 -4.03
CA ALA A 268 24.66 -14.14 -3.21
C ALA A 268 24.27 -14.30 -1.73
N GLN A 269 25.20 -13.95 -0.83
CA GLN A 269 24.96 -13.85 0.61
C GLN A 269 24.50 -12.43 0.99
N PRO A 270 23.60 -12.27 1.99
CA PRO A 270 23.09 -13.32 2.89
C PRO A 270 21.86 -14.09 2.37
N TRP A 271 21.30 -13.73 1.20
CA TRP A 271 20.03 -14.28 0.70
C TRP A 271 20.06 -15.80 0.52
N LEU A 272 21.09 -16.36 -0.12
CA LEU A 272 21.20 -17.81 -0.32
C LEU A 272 21.24 -18.56 1.02
N GLY A 273 21.98 -18.05 2.01
CA GLY A 273 22.07 -18.67 3.33
C GLY A 273 20.71 -18.75 4.02
N GLN A 274 19.92 -17.67 4.01
CA GLN A 274 18.58 -17.69 4.62
C GLN A 274 17.56 -18.48 3.80
N PHE A 275 17.70 -18.48 2.47
CA PHE A 275 16.84 -19.27 1.59
C PHE A 275 17.01 -20.77 1.87
N ASN A 276 18.26 -21.23 2.02
CA ASN A 276 18.55 -22.61 2.38
C ASN A 276 17.93 -22.99 3.74
N LYS A 277 18.03 -22.10 4.74
CA LYS A 277 17.36 -22.32 6.04
C LYS A 277 15.84 -22.42 5.90
N ALA A 278 15.23 -21.59 5.06
CA ALA A 278 13.79 -21.65 4.80
C ALA A 278 13.40 -22.99 4.17
N VAL A 279 14.09 -23.43 3.11
CA VAL A 279 13.82 -24.69 2.40
C VAL A 279 13.96 -25.92 3.32
N THR A 280 14.97 -25.94 4.21
CA THR A 280 15.19 -27.07 5.12
C THR A 280 14.37 -26.98 6.42
N GLY A 281 13.75 -25.84 6.69
CA GLY A 281 12.99 -25.60 7.91
C GLY A 281 11.65 -26.34 7.93
N SER A 282 11.11 -26.56 9.12
CA SER A 282 9.80 -27.21 9.30
C SER A 282 8.67 -26.49 8.54
N TYR A 283 8.73 -25.16 8.45
CA TYR A 283 7.73 -24.35 7.76
C TYR A 283 7.65 -24.58 6.24
N ALA A 284 8.66 -25.20 5.63
CA ALA A 284 8.64 -25.56 4.20
C ALA A 284 7.92 -26.89 3.90
N ASN A 285 7.37 -27.57 4.92
CA ASN A 285 6.70 -28.86 4.75
C ASN A 285 5.45 -28.73 3.86
N THR A 286 5.53 -29.17 2.60
CA THR A 286 4.41 -29.15 1.65
C THR A 286 3.30 -30.15 1.98
N ALA A 287 3.56 -31.13 2.85
CA ALA A 287 2.59 -32.10 3.34
C ALA A 287 1.91 -31.65 4.66
N TRP A 288 2.12 -30.40 5.09
CA TRP A 288 1.47 -29.86 6.28
C TRP A 288 -0.07 -29.89 6.17
N THR A 289 -0.72 -30.36 7.23
CA THR A 289 -2.19 -30.39 7.36
C THR A 289 -2.63 -29.22 8.25
N PRO A 290 -3.31 -28.20 7.70
CA PRO A 290 -3.80 -27.07 8.50
C PRO A 290 -4.87 -27.52 9.50
N ARG A 291 -4.96 -26.81 10.63
CA ARG A 291 -5.88 -27.15 11.73
C ARG A 291 -6.75 -25.96 12.14
N PRO A 292 -7.55 -25.39 11.21
CA PRO A 292 -8.44 -24.30 11.54
C PRO A 292 -9.59 -24.79 12.44
N VAL A 293 -10.14 -23.87 13.24
CA VAL A 293 -11.33 -24.08 14.06
C VAL A 293 -12.34 -22.97 13.78
N PRO A 294 -13.65 -23.21 13.93
CA PRO A 294 -14.66 -22.18 13.69
C PRO A 294 -14.56 -21.01 14.67
N THR A 295 -14.20 -21.29 15.91
CA THR A 295 -14.02 -20.29 16.96
C THR A 295 -12.65 -20.47 17.59
N ILE A 296 -11.77 -19.49 17.40
CA ILE A 296 -10.50 -19.43 18.12
C ILE A 296 -10.73 -18.82 19.51
N GLN A 297 -10.15 -19.42 20.54
CA GLN A 297 -10.25 -18.95 21.93
C GLN A 297 -8.88 -19.02 22.62
N CYS A 298 -8.35 -17.85 22.99
CA CYS A 298 -7.00 -17.70 23.52
C CYS A 298 -7.01 -17.14 24.94
N GLY A 299 -6.61 -17.96 25.90
CA GLY A 299 -6.46 -17.56 27.29
C GLY A 299 -5.24 -16.67 27.53
N ASN A 300 -5.25 -15.98 28.68
CA ASN A 300 -4.11 -15.27 29.26
C ASN A 300 -4.14 -15.37 30.80
N SER A 301 -3.17 -14.77 31.49
CA SER A 301 -3.19 -14.55 32.94
C SER A 301 -3.36 -15.84 33.75
N GLY A 302 -2.64 -16.90 33.36
CA GLY A 302 -2.71 -18.22 34.00
C GLY A 302 -3.78 -19.15 33.45
N SER A 303 -4.63 -18.69 32.51
CA SER A 303 -5.51 -19.58 31.76
C SER A 303 -4.71 -20.50 30.85
N THR A 304 -5.07 -21.79 30.83
CA THR A 304 -4.48 -22.82 29.94
C THR A 304 -5.26 -23.01 28.65
N VAL A 305 -6.28 -22.18 28.40
CA VAL A 305 -7.15 -22.32 27.22
C VAL A 305 -6.40 -21.93 25.95
N ASP A 306 -6.27 -22.88 25.04
CA ASP A 306 -5.74 -22.71 23.68
C ASP A 306 -6.60 -23.52 22.69
N ILE A 307 -7.67 -22.90 22.20
CA ILE A 307 -8.49 -23.48 21.13
C ILE A 307 -8.07 -22.80 19.83
N GLY A 308 -7.12 -23.42 19.12
CA GLY A 308 -6.68 -23.00 17.79
C GLY A 308 -5.70 -21.83 17.75
N CYS A 309 -5.22 -21.30 18.89
CA CYS A 309 -4.33 -20.13 18.93
C CYS A 309 -2.91 -20.49 18.50
N TYR A 310 -2.35 -21.56 19.08
CA TYR A 310 -1.06 -22.07 18.63
C TYR A 310 -1.12 -22.55 17.18
N ASN A 311 -2.13 -23.37 16.84
CA ASN A 311 -2.27 -23.95 15.51
C ASN A 311 -2.38 -22.88 14.42
N SER A 312 -3.16 -21.82 14.65
CA SER A 312 -3.30 -20.75 13.65
C SER A 312 -2.04 -19.93 13.44
N ARG A 313 -1.22 -19.71 14.47
CA ARG A 313 0.11 -19.08 14.29
C ARG A 313 1.04 -19.97 13.46
N GLN A 314 1.07 -21.27 13.75
CA GLN A 314 1.88 -22.22 12.97
C GLN A 314 1.40 -22.29 11.52
N ASP A 315 0.09 -22.39 11.29
CA ASP A 315 -0.51 -22.44 9.95
C ASP A 315 -0.20 -21.16 9.15
N ALA A 316 -0.30 -19.98 9.76
CA ALA A 316 0.04 -18.71 9.13
C ALA A 316 1.53 -18.62 8.73
N LEU A 317 2.44 -19.14 9.57
CA LEU A 317 3.87 -19.19 9.25
C LEU A 317 4.21 -20.19 8.16
N HIS A 318 3.56 -21.35 8.14
CA HIS A 318 3.65 -22.30 7.04
C HIS A 318 3.18 -21.63 5.74
N ALA A 319 1.99 -21.02 5.74
CA ALA A 319 1.47 -20.34 4.55
C ALA A 319 2.44 -19.26 4.03
N TYR A 320 3.00 -18.44 4.92
CA TYR A 320 3.92 -17.37 4.52
C TYR A 320 5.24 -17.90 3.98
N THR A 321 5.84 -18.89 4.68
CA THR A 321 7.09 -19.51 4.23
C THR A 321 6.90 -20.21 2.88
N LEU A 322 5.82 -20.98 2.72
CA LEU A 322 5.48 -21.66 1.47
C LEU A 322 5.21 -20.66 0.33
N ALA A 323 4.55 -19.53 0.60
CA ALA A 323 4.32 -18.49 -0.41
C ALA A 323 5.65 -17.84 -0.88
N LEU A 324 6.58 -17.56 0.03
CA LEU A 324 7.92 -17.07 -0.32
C LEU A 324 8.71 -18.11 -1.14
N LEU A 325 8.68 -19.38 -0.74
CA LEU A 325 9.34 -20.46 -1.47
C LEU A 325 8.75 -20.62 -2.87
N TRP A 326 7.42 -20.61 -3.01
CA TRP A 326 6.75 -20.56 -4.31
C TRP A 326 7.29 -19.42 -5.17
N TYR A 327 7.38 -18.20 -4.63
CA TYR A 327 7.80 -17.06 -5.44
C TYR A 327 9.25 -17.21 -5.92
N HIS A 328 10.14 -17.60 -5.00
CA HIS A 328 11.58 -17.68 -5.24
C HIS A 328 11.96 -18.87 -6.13
N THR A 329 11.27 -20.02 -6.02
CA THR A 329 11.59 -21.23 -6.82
C THR A 329 10.70 -21.42 -8.03
N ARG A 330 9.45 -20.92 -8.00
CA ARG A 330 8.36 -21.26 -8.93
C ARG A 330 7.98 -22.74 -8.95
N GLU A 331 8.30 -23.48 -7.89
CA GLU A 331 7.84 -24.86 -7.74
C GLU A 331 6.40 -24.90 -7.24
N GLN A 332 5.49 -25.38 -8.09
CA GLN A 332 4.04 -25.36 -7.86
C GLN A 332 3.61 -26.01 -6.53
N ARG A 333 4.33 -27.05 -6.06
CA ARG A 333 4.05 -27.72 -4.77
C ARG A 333 3.99 -26.78 -3.57
N TYR A 334 4.75 -25.69 -3.59
CA TYR A 334 4.75 -24.70 -2.50
C TYR A 334 3.48 -23.82 -2.57
N ALA A 335 3.08 -23.39 -3.76
CA ALA A 335 1.83 -22.66 -3.96
C ALA A 335 0.63 -23.50 -3.55
N ASP A 336 0.55 -24.75 -4.03
CA ASP A 336 -0.57 -25.66 -3.72
C ASP A 336 -0.71 -25.89 -2.21
N ALA A 337 0.41 -26.05 -1.50
CA ALA A 337 0.43 -26.22 -0.06
C ALA A 337 -0.01 -24.95 0.70
N ALA A 338 0.46 -23.78 0.28
CA ALA A 338 0.06 -22.51 0.88
C ALA A 338 -1.43 -22.22 0.65
N ILE A 339 -1.91 -22.39 -0.60
CA ILE A 339 -3.32 -22.22 -0.98
C ILE A 339 -4.22 -23.14 -0.14
N ARG A 340 -3.83 -24.42 0.05
CA ARG A 340 -4.59 -25.36 0.90
C ARG A 340 -4.78 -24.84 2.33
N ILE A 341 -3.76 -24.20 2.91
CA ILE A 341 -3.86 -23.61 4.25
C ILE A 341 -4.84 -22.43 4.23
N LEU A 342 -4.68 -21.50 3.29
CA LEU A 342 -5.53 -20.30 3.20
C LEU A 342 -7.00 -20.66 2.94
N ASP A 343 -7.27 -21.59 2.02
CA ASP A 343 -8.62 -22.08 1.73
C ASP A 343 -9.25 -22.75 2.96
N ALA A 344 -8.51 -23.56 3.71
CA ALA A 344 -9.02 -24.22 4.91
C ALA A 344 -9.49 -23.21 5.98
N TYR A 345 -8.74 -22.10 6.16
CA TYR A 345 -9.16 -21.03 7.06
C TYR A 345 -10.34 -20.24 6.52
N ALA A 346 -10.36 -19.94 5.21
CA ALA A 346 -11.48 -19.26 4.57
C ALA A 346 -12.81 -20.00 4.76
N ASP A 347 -12.77 -21.34 4.67
CA ASP A 347 -13.94 -22.21 4.81
C ASP A 347 -14.38 -22.41 6.27
N THR A 348 -13.43 -22.36 7.22
CA THR A 348 -13.69 -22.81 8.59
C THR A 348 -13.84 -21.66 9.58
N LEU A 349 -12.93 -20.68 9.58
CA LEU A 349 -12.85 -19.69 10.66
C LEU A 349 -14.05 -18.73 10.61
N GLN A 350 -14.79 -18.64 11.73
CA GLN A 350 -15.97 -17.78 11.87
C GLN A 350 -15.71 -16.59 12.78
N THR A 351 -15.01 -16.79 13.88
CA THR A 351 -14.67 -15.72 14.81
C THR A 351 -13.44 -16.04 15.64
N ILE A 352 -12.78 -14.99 16.11
CA ILE A 352 -11.81 -15.08 17.21
C ILE A 352 -12.51 -14.51 18.43
N LEU A 353 -12.72 -15.31 19.46
CA LEU A 353 -13.53 -14.93 20.62
C LEU A 353 -12.76 -13.97 21.52
N PHE A 354 -13.44 -12.91 21.95
CA PHE A 354 -13.00 -12.01 23.02
C PHE A 354 -14.23 -11.54 23.80
N ILE A 355 -14.19 -11.77 25.11
CA ILE A 355 -15.19 -11.33 26.07
C ILE A 355 -14.46 -10.50 27.12
N SER A 356 -14.87 -9.24 27.28
CA SER A 356 -14.24 -8.33 28.25
C SER A 356 -14.32 -8.92 29.67
N GLY A 357 -13.18 -8.95 30.37
CA GLY A 357 -13.06 -9.53 31.71
C GLY A 357 -12.89 -11.04 31.77
N ASP A 358 -13.01 -11.76 30.65
CA ASP A 358 -12.82 -13.21 30.61
C ASP A 358 -11.37 -13.59 30.25
N VAL A 359 -10.64 -14.09 31.24
CA VAL A 359 -9.25 -14.52 31.09
C VAL A 359 -9.06 -15.68 30.10
N SER A 360 -10.11 -16.43 29.78
CA SER A 360 -10.05 -17.55 28.83
C SER A 360 -10.11 -17.13 27.36
N THR A 361 -10.46 -15.87 27.09
CA THR A 361 -10.58 -15.32 25.72
C THR A 361 -9.70 -14.08 25.52
N TYR A 362 -9.00 -13.64 26.56
CA TYR A 362 -8.36 -12.34 26.65
C TYR A 362 -7.35 -12.05 25.52
N ASN A 363 -6.61 -13.06 25.05
CA ASN A 363 -5.63 -12.91 23.98
C ASN A 363 -6.26 -12.92 22.57
N GLY A 364 -7.58 -13.07 22.45
CA GLY A 364 -8.28 -13.05 21.16
C GLY A 364 -7.91 -11.87 20.25
N PRO A 365 -7.88 -10.61 20.73
CA PRO A 365 -7.51 -9.46 19.91
C PRO A 365 -6.05 -9.50 19.42
N LEU A 366 -5.10 -9.90 20.27
CA LEU A 366 -3.70 -10.05 19.87
C LEU A 366 -3.52 -11.19 18.87
N GLN A 367 -4.21 -12.31 19.09
CA GLN A 367 -4.22 -13.43 18.16
C GLN A 367 -4.73 -12.97 16.78
N ALA A 368 -5.82 -12.20 16.74
CA ALA A 368 -6.34 -11.64 15.50
C ALA A 368 -5.30 -10.73 14.81
N ALA A 369 -4.58 -9.91 15.56
CA ALA A 369 -3.54 -9.04 15.03
C ALA A 369 -2.39 -9.84 14.39
N TRP A 370 -1.84 -10.84 15.08
CA TRP A 370 -0.77 -11.68 14.54
C TRP A 370 -1.19 -12.45 13.28
N LEU A 371 -2.42 -12.96 13.24
CA LEU A 371 -2.95 -13.60 12.05
C LEU A 371 -3.08 -12.58 10.89
N ALA A 372 -3.59 -11.38 11.15
CA ALA A 372 -3.69 -10.30 10.15
C ALA A 372 -2.32 -9.80 9.66
N GLU A 373 -1.24 -10.03 10.41
CA GLU A 373 0.11 -9.70 9.96
C GLU A 373 0.71 -10.75 9.00
N LEU A 374 0.34 -12.03 9.08
CA LEU A 374 0.97 -13.10 8.27
C LEU A 374 0.08 -13.63 7.14
N PHE A 375 -1.20 -13.85 7.42
CA PHE A 375 -2.12 -14.45 6.47
C PHE A 375 -2.30 -13.60 5.19
N PRO A 376 -2.59 -12.29 5.29
CA PRO A 376 -2.70 -11.44 4.11
C PRO A 376 -1.41 -11.37 3.28
N ARG A 377 -0.22 -11.35 3.91
CA ARG A 377 1.07 -11.38 3.19
C ARG A 377 1.21 -12.60 2.29
N SER A 378 0.85 -13.76 2.84
CA SER A 378 0.89 -15.04 2.13
C SER A 378 -0.09 -15.02 0.95
N ALA A 379 -1.32 -14.59 1.21
CA ALA A 379 -2.40 -14.52 0.24
C ALA A 379 -2.06 -13.56 -0.91
N GLU A 380 -1.49 -12.39 -0.61
CA GLU A 380 -1.13 -11.40 -1.61
C GLU A 380 -0.05 -11.90 -2.56
N ILE A 381 1.00 -12.53 -2.03
CA ILE A 381 2.04 -13.15 -2.86
C ILE A 381 1.41 -14.18 -3.81
N LEU A 382 0.52 -15.04 -3.33
CA LEU A 382 -0.08 -16.09 -4.16
C LEU A 382 -1.03 -15.54 -5.22
N ARG A 383 -1.91 -14.59 -4.84
CA ARG A 383 -2.93 -14.01 -5.73
C ARG A 383 -2.32 -13.32 -6.95
N TYR A 384 -1.21 -12.60 -6.75
CA TYR A 384 -0.61 -11.76 -7.79
C TYR A 384 0.71 -12.31 -8.38
N SER A 385 0.98 -13.61 -8.27
CA SER A 385 2.20 -14.23 -8.81
C SER A 385 1.98 -15.43 -9.73
N GLY A 386 0.75 -15.62 -10.21
CA GLY A 386 0.41 -16.73 -11.12
C GLY A 386 0.45 -18.09 -10.43
N SER A 387 0.09 -18.16 -9.14
CA SER A 387 0.12 -19.39 -8.33
C SER A 387 -0.94 -20.43 -8.69
N GLY A 388 -1.93 -20.08 -9.53
CA GLY A 388 -3.11 -20.89 -9.79
C GLY A 388 -4.24 -20.70 -8.75
N TRP A 389 -4.06 -19.84 -7.74
CA TRP A 389 -5.15 -19.47 -6.84
C TRP A 389 -6.19 -18.62 -7.59
N THR A 390 -7.43 -19.10 -7.62
CA THR A 390 -8.50 -18.42 -8.36
C THR A 390 -8.97 -17.16 -7.62
N GLU A 391 -9.42 -16.18 -8.39
CA GLU A 391 -9.90 -14.91 -7.83
C GLU A 391 -11.08 -15.12 -6.87
N GLU A 392 -12.01 -16.03 -7.20
CA GLU A 392 -13.13 -16.41 -6.33
C GLU A 392 -12.66 -16.86 -4.93
N LYS A 393 -11.63 -17.74 -4.88
CA LYS A 393 -11.09 -18.24 -3.63
C LYS A 393 -10.33 -17.16 -2.86
N ALA A 394 -9.61 -16.29 -3.56
CA ALA A 394 -8.89 -15.17 -2.97
C ALA A 394 -9.84 -14.14 -2.34
N VAL A 395 -10.96 -13.83 -3.01
CA VAL A 395 -12.03 -12.96 -2.48
C VAL A 395 -12.66 -13.58 -1.23
N ARG A 396 -13.02 -14.87 -1.29
CA ARG A 396 -13.58 -15.61 -0.14
C ARG A 396 -12.66 -15.58 1.08
N PHE A 397 -11.35 -15.67 0.89
CA PHE A 397 -10.39 -15.51 1.98
C PHE A 397 -10.39 -14.08 2.56
N GLY A 398 -10.48 -13.06 1.70
CA GLY A 398 -10.65 -11.67 2.13
C GLY A 398 -11.91 -11.45 2.97
N ASP A 399 -13.02 -12.09 2.60
CA ASP A 399 -14.27 -12.04 3.36
C ASP A 399 -14.12 -12.68 4.74
N MET A 400 -13.35 -13.77 4.86
CA MET A 400 -13.02 -14.36 6.15
C MET A 400 -12.22 -13.39 7.03
N LEU A 401 -11.21 -12.70 6.47
CA LEU A 401 -10.46 -11.68 7.21
C LEU A 401 -11.38 -10.57 7.72
N LYS A 402 -12.26 -10.05 6.87
CA LYS A 402 -13.24 -9.00 7.23
C LYS A 402 -14.24 -9.46 8.28
N ARG A 403 -14.70 -10.72 8.21
CA ARG A 403 -15.71 -11.28 9.12
C ARG A 403 -15.14 -11.71 10.47
N ALA A 404 -14.04 -12.47 10.47
CA ALA A 404 -13.55 -13.15 11.67
C ALA A 404 -12.43 -12.40 12.39
N VAL A 405 -11.59 -11.66 11.66
CA VAL A 405 -10.34 -11.06 12.17
C VAL A 405 -10.50 -9.56 12.42
N LEU A 406 -10.91 -8.81 11.39
CA LEU A 406 -10.96 -7.34 11.41
C LEU A 406 -11.74 -6.73 12.59
N PRO A 407 -12.92 -7.25 13.02
CA PRO A 407 -13.68 -6.66 14.12
C PRO A 407 -12.93 -6.65 15.46
N ARG A 408 -11.89 -7.49 15.61
CA ARG A 408 -11.09 -7.58 16.83
C ARG A 408 -9.95 -6.58 16.92
N ILE A 409 -9.58 -5.96 15.80
CA ILE A 409 -8.37 -5.12 15.72
C ILE A 409 -8.65 -3.71 15.20
N THR A 410 -9.80 -3.48 14.54
CA THR A 410 -10.07 -2.22 13.83
C THR A 410 -10.06 -0.97 14.71
N ASN A 411 -10.30 -1.09 16.02
CA ASN A 411 -10.34 0.04 16.95
C ASN A 411 -9.14 0.10 17.90
N GLY A 412 -8.13 -0.74 17.68
CA GLY A 412 -7.00 -0.88 18.60
C GLY A 412 -7.39 -1.46 19.96
N TRP A 413 -6.53 -1.24 20.95
CA TRP A 413 -6.55 -1.82 22.27
C TRP A 413 -6.38 -0.76 23.35
N ALA A 414 -7.21 -0.83 24.38
CA ALA A 414 -7.22 0.08 25.54
C ALA A 414 -6.80 -0.60 26.86
N GLY A 415 -6.35 -1.87 26.80
CA GLY A 415 -5.90 -2.61 27.98
C GLY A 415 -4.41 -2.39 28.31
N GLY A 416 -3.75 -1.45 27.64
CA GLY A 416 -2.32 -1.18 27.76
C GLY A 416 -1.41 -2.11 26.95
N GLY A 417 -0.15 -1.71 26.80
CA GLY A 417 0.87 -2.39 26.02
C GLY A 417 0.91 -1.92 24.56
N SER A 418 1.95 -1.20 24.17
CA SER A 418 2.03 -0.56 22.85
C SER A 418 2.21 -1.59 21.73
N ASN A 419 2.84 -2.73 22.01
CA ASN A 419 3.09 -3.77 21.01
C ASN A 419 1.78 -4.35 20.42
N TRP A 420 0.71 -4.40 21.22
CA TRP A 420 -0.61 -4.85 20.75
C TRP A 420 -1.18 -3.88 19.72
N ASN A 421 -1.22 -2.57 20.06
CA ASN A 421 -1.69 -1.53 19.15
C ASN A 421 -0.88 -1.46 17.86
N ASN A 422 0.44 -1.64 17.94
CA ASN A 422 1.30 -1.65 16.76
C ASN A 422 1.00 -2.85 15.85
N SER A 423 0.84 -4.06 16.41
CA SER A 423 0.47 -5.26 15.65
C SER A 423 -0.95 -5.15 15.05
N MET A 424 -1.92 -4.64 15.81
CA MET A 424 -3.27 -4.38 15.32
C MET A 424 -3.28 -3.37 14.17
N THR A 425 -2.52 -2.29 14.28
CA THR A 425 -2.38 -1.27 13.23
C THR A 425 -1.85 -1.87 11.94
N ASN A 426 -0.76 -2.66 12.03
CA ASN A 426 -0.20 -3.37 10.88
C ASN A 426 -1.21 -4.37 10.28
N GLY A 427 -1.90 -5.13 11.13
CA GLY A 427 -2.95 -6.06 10.71
C GLY A 427 -4.11 -5.39 9.97
N VAL A 428 -4.61 -4.25 10.48
CA VAL A 428 -5.66 -3.47 9.82
C VAL A 428 -5.20 -2.97 8.46
N MET A 429 -3.97 -2.44 8.38
CA MET A 429 -3.39 -1.96 7.12
C MET A 429 -3.25 -3.09 6.10
N ASN A 430 -2.78 -4.26 6.53
CA ASN A 430 -2.63 -5.43 5.67
C ASN A 430 -3.98 -5.92 5.14
N ILE A 431 -5.02 -5.98 5.98
CA ILE A 431 -6.38 -6.33 5.52
C ILE A 431 -6.90 -5.27 4.54
N ALA A 432 -6.65 -3.98 4.80
CA ALA A 432 -7.09 -2.90 3.94
C ALA A 432 -6.52 -3.00 2.53
N VAL A 433 -5.20 -3.17 2.41
CA VAL A 433 -4.53 -3.35 1.11
C VAL A 433 -5.05 -4.61 0.43
N TYR A 434 -5.00 -5.78 1.08
CA TYR A 434 -5.41 -7.06 0.47
C TYR A 434 -6.87 -7.05 -0.05
N THR A 435 -7.76 -6.31 0.62
CA THR A 435 -9.18 -6.23 0.27
C THR A 435 -9.59 -4.96 -0.47
N ASN A 436 -8.62 -4.17 -0.93
CA ASN A 436 -8.83 -2.91 -1.65
C ASN A 436 -9.72 -1.90 -0.89
N ASP A 437 -9.63 -1.85 0.43
CA ASP A 437 -10.45 -0.98 1.29
C ASP A 437 -9.71 0.30 1.67
N LYS A 438 -9.93 1.36 0.87
CA LYS A 438 -9.27 2.66 1.09
C LYS A 438 -9.62 3.30 2.44
N ALA A 439 -10.89 3.24 2.85
CA ALA A 439 -11.31 3.87 4.10
C ALA A 439 -10.66 3.18 5.30
N LEU A 440 -10.51 1.86 5.24
CA LEU A 440 -9.80 1.09 6.26
C LEU A 440 -8.30 1.38 6.26
N PHE A 441 -7.69 1.59 5.09
CA PHE A 441 -6.29 1.99 4.98
C PHE A 441 -6.05 3.37 5.60
N ASP A 442 -6.87 4.36 5.25
CA ASP A 442 -6.80 5.71 5.81
C ASP A 442 -6.94 5.68 7.35
N LYS A 443 -7.86 4.84 7.87
CA LYS A 443 -7.99 4.59 9.31
C LYS A 443 -6.70 4.03 9.92
N SER A 444 -6.07 3.04 9.26
CA SER A 444 -4.83 2.43 9.74
C SER A 444 -3.64 3.41 9.75
N LEU A 445 -3.59 4.36 8.81
CA LEU A 445 -2.60 5.45 8.82
C LEU A 445 -2.80 6.35 10.05
N GLY A 446 -4.05 6.68 10.36
CA GLY A 446 -4.40 7.42 11.57
C GLY A 446 -3.98 6.69 12.85
N MET A 447 -4.27 5.38 12.92
CA MET A 447 -3.81 4.53 14.02
C MET A 447 -2.27 4.55 14.15
N TRP A 448 -1.54 4.39 13.04
CA TRP A 448 -0.08 4.39 13.06
C TRP A 448 0.50 5.70 13.61
N ARG A 449 0.00 6.85 13.14
CA ARG A 449 0.47 8.18 13.56
C ARG A 449 0.24 8.44 15.05
N VAL A 450 -0.83 7.87 15.62
CA VAL A 450 -1.08 7.92 17.07
C VAL A 450 -0.11 7.00 17.80
N HIS A 451 -0.09 5.72 17.42
CA HIS A 451 0.59 4.70 18.21
C HIS A 451 2.12 4.77 18.11
N VAL A 452 2.71 5.30 17.04
CA VAL A 452 4.16 5.50 16.97
C VAL A 452 4.67 6.50 18.04
N LYS A 453 3.87 7.52 18.36
CA LYS A 453 4.22 8.55 19.36
C LYS A 453 4.03 8.06 20.81
N GLU A 454 3.04 7.21 21.07
CA GLU A 454 2.88 6.59 22.40
C GLU A 454 3.89 5.47 22.66
N THR A 455 4.34 4.77 21.61
CA THR A 455 5.30 3.66 21.72
C THR A 455 6.71 4.15 22.07
N TYR A 456 7.22 5.20 21.42
CA TYR A 456 8.59 5.66 21.58
C TYR A 456 8.65 7.10 22.03
N TYR A 457 9.44 7.37 23.07
CA TYR A 457 9.61 8.72 23.60
C TYR A 457 10.70 9.50 22.86
N LEU A 458 10.44 10.78 22.63
CA LEU A 458 11.45 11.78 22.30
C LEU A 458 11.34 12.97 23.25
N THR A 459 12.46 13.64 23.49
CA THR A 459 12.54 14.91 24.23
C THR A 459 11.68 16.03 23.61
N THR A 460 11.41 15.96 22.32
CA THR A 460 10.48 16.88 21.64
C THR A 460 9.02 16.67 22.07
N ASP A 461 8.68 15.57 22.76
CA ASP A 461 7.36 15.36 23.36
C ASP A 461 7.17 16.15 24.66
N GLY A 462 8.24 16.71 25.23
CA GLY A 462 8.24 17.50 26.46
C GLY A 462 8.74 16.71 27.67
N ALA A 463 8.27 17.07 28.87
CA ALA A 463 8.75 16.49 30.13
C ALA A 463 8.29 15.04 30.36
N ALA A 464 7.33 14.54 29.56
CA ALA A 464 6.79 13.19 29.65
C ALA A 464 6.44 12.67 28.25
N PRO A 465 6.34 11.34 28.06
CA PRO A 465 5.89 10.77 26.80
C PRO A 465 4.46 11.10 26.44
N VAL A 466 4.14 10.99 25.15
CA VAL A 466 2.77 11.13 24.65
C VAL A 466 1.91 10.01 25.20
N ALA A 467 0.84 10.38 25.89
CA ALA A 467 -0.13 9.43 26.42
C ALA A 467 -1.01 8.85 25.30
N ALA A 468 -1.25 7.54 25.37
CA ALA A 468 -2.22 6.87 24.49
C ALA A 468 -3.62 7.47 24.68
N PRO A 469 -4.51 7.42 23.67
CA PRO A 469 -5.86 8.01 23.75
C PRO A 469 -6.68 7.56 24.97
N ASP A 470 -6.54 6.31 25.39
CA ASP A 470 -7.20 5.73 26.56
C ASP A 470 -6.53 6.10 27.89
N GLN A 471 -5.28 6.58 27.85
CA GLN A 471 -4.45 6.92 29.02
C GLN A 471 -4.45 8.41 29.36
N ARG A 472 -5.06 9.25 28.52
CA ARG A 472 -5.07 10.71 28.66
C ARG A 472 -6.43 11.31 28.97
N ASN A 473 -6.42 12.48 29.59
CA ASN A 473 -7.58 13.34 29.75
C ASN A 473 -7.90 14.05 28.42
N PRO A 474 -9.08 14.69 28.28
CA PRO A 474 -9.45 15.42 27.06
C PRO A 474 -8.46 16.53 26.64
N ASP A 475 -7.71 17.09 27.60
CA ASP A 475 -6.66 18.09 27.37
C ASP A 475 -5.31 17.50 26.94
N GLY A 476 -5.23 16.18 26.78
CA GLY A 476 -4.01 15.46 26.40
C GLY A 476 -3.09 15.09 27.56
N SER A 477 -3.34 15.57 28.77
CA SER A 477 -2.52 15.24 29.95
C SER A 477 -2.71 13.79 30.38
N TRP A 478 -1.69 13.21 31.01
CA TRP A 478 -1.79 11.87 31.60
C TRP A 478 -2.89 11.81 32.66
N LYS A 479 -3.69 10.75 32.63
CA LYS A 479 -4.56 10.40 33.76
C LYS A 479 -3.70 10.14 35.00
N SER A 480 -4.19 10.58 36.15
CA SER A 480 -3.46 10.48 37.42
C SER A 480 -3.02 9.03 37.70
N GLY A 481 -1.73 8.83 37.95
CA GLY A 481 -1.13 7.53 38.28
C GLY A 481 -0.89 6.57 37.10
N VAL A 482 -1.23 6.94 35.86
CA VAL A 482 -1.15 6.01 34.70
C VAL A 482 0.24 5.95 34.06
N LEU A 483 1.00 7.06 34.06
CA LEU A 483 2.31 7.12 33.37
C LEU A 483 3.27 6.00 33.81
N LEU A 484 3.48 5.85 35.12
CA LEU A 484 4.45 4.88 35.65
C LEU A 484 4.02 3.44 35.41
N SER A 485 2.72 3.14 35.43
CA SER A 485 2.23 1.80 35.12
C SER A 485 2.36 1.49 33.63
N SER A 486 2.04 2.43 32.74
CA SER A 486 2.23 2.27 31.29
C SER A 486 3.69 2.09 30.91
N TRP A 487 4.60 2.89 31.47
CA TRP A 487 6.04 2.86 31.18
C TRP A 487 6.85 1.97 32.14
N ARG A 488 6.15 1.08 32.87
CA ARG A 488 6.72 0.00 33.69
C ARG A 488 7.82 0.46 34.65
N GLY A 489 7.60 1.59 35.31
CA GLY A 489 8.53 2.14 36.29
C GLY A 489 9.72 2.90 35.73
N GLN A 490 9.73 3.26 34.44
CA GLN A 490 10.63 4.30 33.94
C GLN A 490 10.22 5.66 34.51
N THR A 491 11.16 6.33 35.17
CA THR A 491 10.91 7.61 35.85
C THR A 491 11.58 8.79 35.16
N GLU A 492 12.68 8.55 34.45
CA GLU A 492 13.41 9.63 33.80
C GLU A 492 12.94 9.85 32.37
N PHE A 493 12.50 11.09 32.13
CA PHE A 493 12.20 11.68 30.83
C PHE A 493 12.82 13.10 30.77
N GLY A 494 12.74 13.76 29.63
CA GLY A 494 13.27 15.11 29.42
C GLY A 494 14.77 15.20 29.13
N THR A 495 15.49 14.08 29.05
CA THR A 495 16.93 14.05 28.76
C THR A 495 17.23 13.38 27.41
N ALA A 496 18.29 13.81 26.71
CA ALA A 496 18.61 13.26 25.38
C ALA A 496 18.97 11.76 25.41
N ARG A 497 19.48 11.24 26.54
CA ARG A 497 19.87 9.83 26.69
C ARG A 497 18.69 8.85 26.63
N VAL A 498 17.48 9.33 26.91
CA VAL A 498 16.26 8.52 26.85
C VAL A 498 15.55 8.61 25.50
N ASN A 499 16.02 9.42 24.54
CA ASN A 499 15.43 9.47 23.20
C ASN A 499 15.41 8.06 22.58
N GLY A 500 14.24 7.66 22.08
CA GLY A 500 14.02 6.35 21.47
C GLY A 500 13.60 5.26 22.45
N ILE A 501 13.56 5.51 23.77
CA ILE A 501 13.09 4.50 24.72
C ILE A 501 11.65 4.10 24.39
N SER A 502 11.41 2.79 24.36
CA SER A 502 10.08 2.22 24.14
C SER A 502 9.31 2.10 25.46
N MET A 503 7.99 2.28 25.41
CA MET A 503 7.06 1.98 26.51
C MET A 503 7.23 0.53 27.01
N GLU A 504 7.58 -0.40 26.12
CA GLU A 504 7.79 -1.82 26.47
C GLU A 504 9.21 -2.12 27.00
N ALA A 505 10.17 -1.20 26.90
CA ALA A 505 11.59 -1.50 27.18
C ALA A 505 11.80 -2.02 28.61
N CYS A 506 11.10 -1.45 29.59
CA CYS A 506 11.16 -1.89 30.98
C CYS A 506 10.27 -3.09 31.29
N ARG A 507 9.41 -3.54 30.36
CA ARG A 507 8.77 -4.85 30.44
C ARG A 507 9.79 -5.93 30.05
N ASP A 508 10.25 -5.88 28.80
CA ASP A 508 11.32 -6.68 28.22
C ASP A 508 11.63 -6.20 26.79
N PHE A 509 12.84 -6.50 26.28
CA PHE A 509 13.21 -6.08 24.93
C PHE A 509 12.50 -6.87 23.83
N GLY A 510 11.88 -8.01 24.14
CA GLY A 510 11.07 -8.77 23.19
C GLY A 510 9.88 -7.98 22.70
N HIS A 511 9.05 -7.50 23.61
CA HIS A 511 7.85 -6.72 23.29
C HIS A 511 8.19 -5.36 22.66
N ALA A 512 9.29 -4.73 23.10
CA ALA A 512 9.79 -3.52 22.47
C ALA A 512 10.24 -3.79 21.02
N THR A 513 10.90 -4.92 20.76
CA THR A 513 11.31 -5.32 19.40
C THR A 513 10.12 -5.71 18.53
N MET A 514 9.08 -6.35 19.09
CA MET A 514 7.81 -6.58 18.36
C MET A 514 7.15 -5.27 17.93
N SER A 515 7.22 -4.23 18.77
CA SER A 515 6.72 -2.90 18.42
C SER A 515 7.50 -2.30 17.25
N ILE A 516 8.83 -2.46 17.21
CA ILE A 516 9.68 -2.03 16.08
C ILE A 516 9.25 -2.76 14.80
N ALA A 517 9.08 -4.09 14.88
CA ALA A 517 8.68 -4.90 13.75
C ALA A 517 7.34 -4.42 13.17
N SER A 518 6.27 -4.37 13.96
CA SER A 518 4.95 -4.01 13.43
C SER A 518 4.87 -2.56 12.93
N ILE A 519 5.53 -1.61 13.59
CA ILE A 519 5.58 -0.20 13.12
C ILE A 519 6.33 -0.10 11.79
N SER A 520 7.48 -0.75 11.67
CA SER A 520 8.28 -0.70 10.44
C SER A 520 7.60 -1.42 9.27
N GLN A 521 6.96 -2.55 9.53
CA GLN A 521 6.20 -3.31 8.54
C GLN A 521 5.00 -2.51 8.01
N ALA A 522 4.26 -1.84 8.90
CA ALA A 522 3.18 -0.94 8.48
C ALA A 522 3.71 0.28 7.70
N ALA A 523 4.82 0.88 8.12
CA ALA A 523 5.43 2.00 7.40
C ALA A 523 5.93 1.58 6.00
N GLU A 524 6.46 0.36 5.86
CA GLU A 524 6.84 -0.19 4.55
C GLU A 524 5.63 -0.43 3.66
N THR A 525 4.56 -1.04 4.17
CA THR A 525 3.29 -1.16 3.44
C THR A 525 2.78 0.22 3.00
N ALA A 526 2.77 1.21 3.90
CA ALA A 526 2.31 2.55 3.55
C ALA A 526 3.17 3.19 2.45
N LEU A 527 4.49 3.04 2.53
CA LEU A 527 5.42 3.56 1.52
C LEU A 527 5.19 2.93 0.15
N LEU A 528 4.94 1.61 0.09
CA LEU A 528 4.59 0.90 -1.14
C LEU A 528 3.26 1.37 -1.75
N GLN A 529 2.39 1.99 -0.94
CA GLN A 529 1.15 2.62 -1.38
C GLN A 529 1.29 4.15 -1.58
N GLY A 530 2.51 4.68 -1.54
CA GLY A 530 2.80 6.09 -1.79
C GLY A 530 2.68 7.03 -0.58
N VAL A 531 2.57 6.51 0.64
CA VAL A 531 2.50 7.31 1.88
C VAL A 531 3.79 7.15 2.69
N ASP A 532 4.61 8.21 2.76
CA ASP A 532 5.92 8.17 3.43
C ASP A 532 5.83 8.43 4.95
N LEU A 533 5.33 7.43 5.70
CA LEU A 533 5.29 7.45 7.16
C LEU A 533 6.69 7.49 7.81
N TYR A 534 7.72 7.01 7.10
CA TYR A 534 9.08 7.04 7.62
C TYR A 534 9.63 8.44 7.76
N SER A 535 9.37 9.31 6.78
CA SER A 535 9.78 10.71 6.82
C SER A 535 9.04 11.49 7.92
N GLU A 536 7.75 11.17 8.17
CA GLU A 536 6.96 11.81 9.25
C GLU A 536 7.55 11.58 10.65
N GLN A 537 8.25 10.47 10.88
CA GLN A 537 8.78 10.07 12.18
C GLN A 537 10.27 9.67 12.15
N GLU A 538 11.05 10.20 11.21
CA GLU A 538 12.45 9.81 10.96
C GLU A 538 13.28 9.82 12.26
N THR A 539 13.30 10.95 12.97
CA THR A 539 14.06 11.09 14.21
C THR A 539 13.64 10.07 15.27
N ARG A 540 12.33 9.78 15.38
CA ARG A 540 11.77 8.88 16.39
C ARG A 540 12.13 7.43 16.11
N LEU A 541 11.99 6.99 14.85
CA LEU A 541 12.25 5.62 14.43
C LEU A 541 13.74 5.29 14.41
N ILE A 542 14.60 6.23 13.99
CA ILE A 542 16.06 6.05 14.10
C ILE A 542 16.47 5.97 15.57
N ALA A 543 16.00 6.92 16.40
CA ALA A 543 16.35 6.93 17.82
C ALA A 543 15.90 5.64 18.54
N SER A 544 14.71 5.12 18.24
CA SER A 544 14.23 3.90 18.87
C SER A 544 15.02 2.65 18.46
N ALA A 545 15.33 2.51 17.17
CA ALA A 545 16.15 1.42 16.68
C ALA A 545 17.58 1.46 17.26
N GLU A 546 18.23 2.63 17.27
CA GLU A 546 19.56 2.79 17.86
C GLU A 546 19.55 2.60 19.39
N PHE A 547 18.52 3.07 20.08
CA PHE A 547 18.36 2.88 21.52
C PHE A 547 18.33 1.40 21.87
N MET A 548 17.53 0.61 21.16
CA MET A 548 17.40 -0.81 21.45
C MET A 548 18.64 -1.57 21.00
N ALA A 549 19.17 -1.27 19.81
CA ALA A 549 20.27 -2.01 19.23
C ALA A 549 21.55 -1.92 20.07
N ARG A 550 21.87 -0.76 20.67
CA ARG A 550 23.10 -0.61 21.48
C ARG A 550 23.17 -1.58 22.67
N PHE A 551 22.02 -1.96 23.23
CA PHE A 551 21.96 -2.93 24.33
C PHE A 551 21.94 -4.38 23.85
N LEU A 552 21.45 -4.65 22.63
CA LEU A 552 21.38 -5.99 22.07
C LEU A 552 22.70 -6.44 21.42
N VAL A 553 23.47 -5.53 20.83
CA VAL A 553 24.72 -5.84 20.11
C VAL A 553 25.70 -6.70 20.93
N PRO A 554 25.98 -6.40 22.22
CA PRO A 554 26.95 -7.17 22.99
C PRO A 554 26.56 -8.64 23.20
N TYR A 555 25.27 -8.96 23.12
CA TYR A 555 24.73 -10.27 23.48
C TYR A 555 24.32 -11.10 22.26
N ALA A 556 24.03 -10.48 21.12
CA ALA A 556 23.64 -11.19 19.91
C ALA A 556 24.80 -11.99 19.27
N PRO A 557 24.52 -13.20 18.70
CA PRO A 557 23.21 -13.85 18.58
C PRO A 557 22.78 -14.68 19.80
N ASP A 558 23.64 -14.82 20.80
CA ASP A 558 23.44 -15.72 21.93
C ASP A 558 22.38 -15.21 22.93
N ASN A 559 21.89 -16.08 23.81
CA ASN A 559 21.07 -15.71 24.98
C ASN A 559 19.68 -15.08 24.67
N ASN A 560 19.01 -15.52 23.61
CA ASN A 560 17.68 -15.02 23.23
C ASN A 560 16.60 -15.30 24.31
N GLY A 561 16.31 -14.31 25.17
CA GLY A 561 15.22 -14.36 26.15
C GLY A 561 15.55 -15.03 27.49
N GLN A 562 16.82 -15.37 27.74
CA GLN A 562 17.25 -16.04 28.99
C GLN A 562 18.19 -15.17 29.84
N LEU A 563 18.52 -13.96 29.39
CA LEU A 563 19.50 -13.12 30.03
C LEU A 563 18.88 -11.81 30.51
N THR A 564 18.95 -11.58 31.83
CA THR A 564 18.67 -10.28 32.44
C THR A 564 20.00 -9.62 32.79
N ILE A 565 20.23 -8.41 32.28
CA ILE A 565 21.48 -7.68 32.46
C ILE A 565 21.27 -6.45 33.35
N PRO A 566 22.28 -6.05 34.14
CA PRO A 566 22.23 -4.78 34.85
C PRO A 566 22.30 -3.60 33.87
N VAL A 567 21.64 -2.50 34.22
CA VAL A 567 21.67 -1.23 33.48
C VAL A 567 21.88 -0.07 34.45
N ASP A 568 22.20 1.11 33.92
CA ASP A 568 22.36 2.30 34.73
C ASP A 568 21.11 2.64 35.55
N SER A 569 21.31 3.35 36.67
CA SER A 569 20.27 3.67 37.64
C SER A 569 19.09 4.49 37.08
N TRP A 570 19.28 5.18 35.96
CA TRP A 570 18.25 5.97 35.28
C TRP A 570 17.24 5.13 34.48
N LEU A 571 17.60 3.90 34.10
CA LEU A 571 16.79 3.04 33.25
C LEU A 571 16.05 2.00 34.10
N CYS A 572 14.72 1.97 33.98
CA CYS A 572 13.84 1.02 34.67
C CYS A 572 14.01 1.05 36.20
N ALA A 573 14.10 2.27 36.76
CA ALA A 573 14.41 2.52 38.16
C ALA A 573 13.37 1.97 39.16
N ARG A 574 12.10 1.85 38.74
CA ARG A 574 11.00 1.32 39.56
C ARG A 574 10.34 0.08 38.96
N ARG A 575 11.05 -0.65 38.10
CA ARG A 575 10.54 -1.83 37.38
C ARG A 575 9.86 -2.85 38.28
N SER A 576 10.42 -3.12 39.46
CA SER A 576 9.93 -4.14 40.40
C SER A 576 8.54 -3.84 40.94
N GLU A 577 8.09 -2.59 40.87
CA GLU A 577 6.77 -2.19 41.33
C GLU A 577 5.67 -2.47 40.28
N TYR A 578 6.05 -2.61 39.01
CA TYR A 578 5.11 -2.68 37.88
C TYR A 578 5.26 -3.93 37.03
N VAL A 579 6.34 -4.70 37.20
CA VAL A 579 6.62 -5.91 36.41
C VAL A 579 6.91 -7.07 37.33
N SER A 580 6.13 -8.14 37.16
CA SER A 580 6.31 -9.41 37.86
C SER A 580 6.39 -10.57 36.87
N LYS A 581 7.27 -11.53 37.14
CA LYS A 581 7.38 -12.81 36.41
C LYS A 581 7.30 -13.95 37.41
N ASN A 582 6.49 -14.97 37.12
CA ASN A 582 6.27 -16.11 38.03
C ASN A 582 5.94 -15.68 39.46
N SER A 583 5.07 -14.67 39.59
CA SER A 583 4.68 -14.06 40.86
C SER A 583 5.81 -13.41 41.67
N GLN A 584 6.96 -13.14 41.04
CA GLN A 584 8.09 -12.43 41.64
C GLN A 584 8.33 -11.09 40.95
N PRO A 585 8.58 -10.01 41.71
CA PRO A 585 9.01 -8.73 41.16
C PRO A 585 10.28 -8.87 40.33
N VAL A 586 10.32 -8.23 39.16
CA VAL A 586 11.54 -8.18 38.35
C VAL A 586 12.47 -7.09 38.89
N PRO A 587 13.78 -7.34 39.11
CA PRO A 587 14.67 -6.36 39.73
C PRO A 587 14.73 -5.00 39.01
N ASN A 588 14.80 -3.92 39.79
CA ASN A 588 15.06 -2.56 39.28
C ASN A 588 16.41 -2.49 38.57
N ASN A 589 16.55 -1.54 37.65
CA ASN A 589 17.82 -1.29 36.94
C ASN A 589 18.38 -2.55 36.28
N THR A 590 17.48 -3.36 35.77
CA THR A 590 17.81 -4.49 34.90
C THR A 590 16.96 -4.44 33.64
N MET A 591 17.46 -5.03 32.57
CA MET A 591 16.70 -5.27 31.34
C MET A 591 16.82 -6.72 30.90
N GLU A 592 15.76 -7.24 30.30
CA GLU A 592 15.78 -8.57 29.72
C GLU A 592 16.12 -8.49 28.24
N VAL A 593 17.17 -9.20 27.84
CA VAL A 593 17.66 -9.26 26.47
C VAL A 593 16.92 -10.36 25.71
N GLN A 594 16.21 -9.96 24.66
CA GLN A 594 15.60 -10.87 23.70
C GLN A 594 15.89 -10.37 22.28
N ILE A 595 16.41 -11.26 21.43
CA ILE A 595 16.87 -10.93 20.08
C ILE A 595 15.91 -11.59 19.09
N LEU A 596 15.08 -10.77 18.46
CA LEU A 596 14.11 -11.21 17.45
C LEU A 596 14.62 -10.85 16.05
N PRO A 597 14.26 -11.65 15.02
CA PRO A 597 14.77 -11.52 13.66
C PRO A 597 14.07 -10.40 12.86
N THR A 598 14.02 -9.20 13.43
CA THR A 598 13.58 -7.99 12.73
C THR A 598 14.79 -7.10 12.37
N TRP A 599 14.68 -5.78 12.30
CA TRP A 599 15.73 -4.78 12.02
C TRP A 599 16.02 -4.48 10.54
N GLU A 600 15.76 -5.40 9.61
CA GLU A 600 16.14 -5.19 8.22
C GLU A 600 15.34 -4.10 7.54
N ILE A 601 14.05 -4.01 7.85
CA ILE A 601 13.13 -3.09 7.20
C ILE A 601 13.55 -1.64 7.50
N LEU A 602 13.70 -1.30 8.78
CA LEU A 602 14.18 0.03 9.21
C LEU A 602 15.58 0.33 8.68
N PHE A 603 16.50 -0.64 8.78
CA PHE A 603 17.86 -0.44 8.31
C PHE A 603 17.91 -0.21 6.80
N ASN A 604 17.16 -0.98 6.02
CA ASN A 604 17.07 -0.81 4.58
C ASN A 604 16.49 0.57 4.23
N HIS A 605 15.43 1.01 4.91
CA HIS A 605 14.87 2.33 4.66
C HIS A 605 15.89 3.44 4.97
N TYR A 606 16.34 3.55 6.22
CA TYR A 606 17.13 4.72 6.63
C TYR A 606 18.57 4.67 6.13
N VAL A 607 19.24 3.51 6.16
CA VAL A 607 20.64 3.42 5.76
C VAL A 607 20.76 3.23 4.25
N THR A 608 20.10 2.22 3.68
CA THR A 608 20.26 1.90 2.25
C THR A 608 19.55 2.90 1.33
N ARG A 609 18.30 3.30 1.63
CA ARG A 609 17.56 4.25 0.77
C ARG A 609 17.92 5.71 1.03
N LYS A 610 17.98 6.11 2.30
CA LYS A 610 18.11 7.53 2.69
C LYS A 610 19.53 7.95 3.10
N GLY A 611 20.49 7.01 3.18
CA GLY A 611 21.89 7.33 3.52
C GLY A 611 22.11 7.84 4.95
N ARG A 612 21.20 7.50 5.87
CA ARG A 612 21.32 7.86 7.30
C ARG A 612 22.30 6.93 8.03
N SER A 613 22.80 7.40 9.17
CA SER A 613 23.69 6.62 10.03
C SER A 613 22.90 5.90 11.13
N MET A 614 23.05 4.57 11.20
CA MET A 614 22.49 3.72 12.26
C MET A 614 23.56 2.70 12.69
N PRO A 615 24.62 3.13 13.41
CA PRO A 615 25.79 2.30 13.68
C PRO A 615 25.47 1.10 14.59
N SER A 616 24.61 1.27 15.60
CA SER A 616 24.26 0.18 16.52
C SER A 616 23.38 -0.85 15.82
N THR A 617 22.37 -0.40 15.06
CA THR A 617 21.54 -1.30 14.26
C THR A 617 22.36 -2.01 13.18
N GLY A 618 23.29 -1.30 12.54
CA GLY A 618 24.22 -1.89 11.55
C GLY A 618 25.15 -2.95 12.15
N ALA A 619 25.61 -2.76 13.39
CA ALA A 619 26.39 -3.77 14.11
C ALA A 619 25.55 -4.97 14.58
N LEU A 620 24.26 -4.75 14.88
CA LEU A 620 23.34 -5.79 15.32
C LEU A 620 22.91 -6.71 14.18
N LEU A 621 22.62 -6.13 13.01
CA LEU A 621 21.94 -6.83 11.92
C LEU A 621 22.67 -8.11 11.43
N PRO A 622 24.00 -8.13 11.21
CA PRO A 622 24.70 -9.36 10.85
C PRO A 622 24.60 -10.46 11.91
N ARG A 623 24.56 -10.10 13.20
CA ARG A 623 24.42 -11.04 14.31
C ARG A 623 23.03 -11.66 14.34
N VAL A 624 22.00 -10.83 14.12
CA VAL A 624 20.60 -11.30 14.01
C VAL A 624 20.46 -12.32 12.88
N ARG A 625 21.00 -12.02 11.70
CA ARG A 625 21.01 -12.96 10.55
C ARG A 625 21.69 -14.29 10.87
N ALA A 626 22.74 -14.28 11.70
CA ALA A 626 23.44 -15.48 12.12
C ALA A 626 22.60 -16.35 13.06
N GLY A 627 21.92 -15.75 14.06
CA GLY A 627 21.18 -16.46 15.10
C GLY A 627 19.91 -17.18 14.62
N GLY A 628 19.16 -16.59 13.68
CA GLY A 628 17.93 -17.18 13.15
C GLY A 628 17.14 -16.21 12.28
N SER A 629 16.24 -16.73 11.45
CA SER A 629 15.41 -15.91 10.54
C SER A 629 13.93 -16.21 10.63
N SER A 630 13.49 -16.94 11.65
CA SER A 630 12.08 -17.19 11.91
C SER A 630 11.78 -17.19 13.41
N THR A 631 10.51 -16.91 13.72
CA THR A 631 9.90 -16.99 15.06
C THR A 631 8.51 -17.60 14.93
N ASP A 632 7.81 -17.81 16.05
CA ASP A 632 6.38 -18.17 16.04
C ASP A 632 5.45 -16.96 15.75
N LEU A 633 5.99 -15.87 15.17
CA LEU A 633 5.35 -14.57 14.94
C LEU A 633 5.76 -13.92 13.59
N GLN A 634 5.25 -12.71 13.33
CA GLN A 634 5.31 -11.96 12.06
C GLN A 634 6.69 -11.47 11.59
N MET A 635 7.75 -11.71 12.36
CA MET A 635 9.13 -11.24 12.10
C MET A 635 9.95 -12.23 11.27
N SER A 636 9.33 -13.26 10.70
CA SER A 636 10.06 -14.27 9.96
C SER A 636 10.47 -13.77 8.57
N TRP A 637 11.67 -14.15 8.13
CA TRP A 637 12.17 -14.03 6.75
C TRP A 637 12.39 -12.62 6.20
N GLU A 638 12.69 -11.62 7.04
CA GLU A 638 12.98 -10.27 6.54
C GLU A 638 14.14 -10.25 5.52
N THR A 639 15.18 -11.09 5.67
CA THR A 639 16.26 -11.22 4.66
C THR A 639 15.77 -11.70 3.29
N LEU A 640 14.69 -12.47 3.24
CA LEU A 640 14.10 -12.96 1.99
C LEU A 640 13.11 -11.99 1.35
N THR A 641 13.00 -10.78 1.90
CA THR A 641 12.07 -9.74 1.44
C THR A 641 12.67 -8.33 1.39
N HIS A 642 13.55 -7.96 2.34
CA HIS A 642 13.98 -6.56 2.56
C HIS A 642 15.50 -6.35 2.57
N ALA A 643 16.32 -7.41 2.70
CA ALA A 643 17.77 -7.26 2.74
C ALA A 643 18.29 -6.57 1.47
N GLY A 644 18.90 -5.40 1.65
CA GLY A 644 19.65 -4.71 0.61
C GLY A 644 18.83 -4.34 -0.63
N VAL A 645 17.50 -4.33 -0.55
CA VAL A 645 16.64 -4.00 -1.69
C VAL A 645 16.73 -2.53 -2.09
N GLY A 646 17.17 -1.65 -1.18
CA GLY A 646 17.24 -0.21 -1.44
C GLY A 646 15.87 0.30 -1.92
N SER A 647 15.87 1.16 -2.94
CA SER A 647 14.65 1.77 -3.51
C SER A 647 13.95 0.89 -4.56
N VAL A 648 14.31 -0.39 -4.70
CA VAL A 648 13.65 -1.28 -5.65
C VAL A 648 12.16 -1.41 -5.30
N GLY A 649 11.29 -1.09 -6.28
CA GLY A 649 9.84 -1.22 -6.15
C GLY A 649 9.11 -0.07 -5.45
N LEU A 650 9.79 1.06 -5.22
CA LEU A 650 9.21 2.31 -4.72
C LEU A 650 8.91 3.30 -5.85
#